data_AF-A0A843H582-F1
#
_entry.id   AF-A0A843H582-F1
#
_cell.length_a   1.000
_cell.length_b   1.000
_cell.length_c   1.000
_cell.angle_alpha   90.00
_cell.angle_beta   90.00
_cell.angle_gamma   90.00
#
_symmetry.space_group_name_H-M   'P 1'
#
loop_
_entity.id
_entity.type
_entity.pdbx_description
1 polymer ?
#
loop_
_entity_poly.entity_id
_entity_poly.type
_entity_poly.pdbx_seq_one_letter_code
_entity_poly.pdbx_strand_id
1 'polypeptide(L)'
;MTTTQQTQDIVNYLNGFCFDKIWSSVAAKYRANIPLINATQRLQTARFYFNNAVVGLPTTGMYRVFYFAKTSLRGAWNPQDNLWHSTDTIASDLSIRYSVYDVNGHLLPMCSVFLYAPVGSKVVFVAIEKEALDVCIPNGESVNLYLTQFRTTKMLDNPWNLISTVVSTNTQTLTTYLNEAQNNPSQSVIIINGFSYTDLSTIPQLSVGDYVDIFIDPTIVASFVVEVDQTDNGYYSQKFQENREILHCPKSLNPNNIILTHDNATLYIRDVNSKEGVYFHRCDPDSVHQVTHNDFSASRPTLNAFKAGLNSSQIEVVVQVREIDDPRTLRIESGWINELYISDDADIIQHLRGQLSSDLTFWEAEILEQSGYVSLMFQDGNSTNPSRLTDYINALGYYEVGSILGVNVYTGTFTPNDLGFEKSFVQRGNPVTPLVYVNGTKVLQTNVEYIDSNSVGTISLKNEMLLPANSPLIIRTLDSGNPSCIFFVPSNQTPSLILPTGYSLAAYEQIEVSEQTGYQRSSNMTYVPVSISPTTYQNFTTSTGETEVVFNNNCFGKTYVFFASTFMWYQQNNIDTLLQNAAPLIFPIEIENAENSFLPMLNYQNIEVYINGKYLVEGIDFVLGNVTDSTYNGVMMTDIFVNCSSFLELEQTGNVLEIYISSDTPPSRSNGNVVNNNLNRDNAISFWLPLVSSAFIEGSPYLDLTDNAVYMTANTDIGNGSVYELKPLLPEGISNWLSQYSPYQDDINVEKINTFYKRILPPLPDLVPVVVEHRVYSTYITAIINAMITGTISPIYDSNSESFLAQFDSFSYIKENDPTLVNGNSINRNYVSVAACYTQPTPMTAEQTRIVQTLVDLVLVTKPVVIKETLV
;
A
#
# COMPACT_ATOMS: atom_id res chain seq x y z
N MET A 1 -5.99 22.35 -15.36
CA MET A 1 -4.69 21.97 -15.98
C MET A 1 -3.59 22.38 -15.03
N THR A 2 -2.72 21.45 -14.63
CA THR A 2 -1.52 21.78 -13.85
C THR A 2 -0.52 22.57 -14.69
N THR A 3 0.25 23.44 -14.02
CA THR A 3 1.38 24.12 -14.64
C THR A 3 2.55 23.16 -14.83
N THR A 4 3.41 23.42 -15.83
CA THR A 4 4.64 22.64 -16.04
C THR A 4 5.52 22.56 -14.79
N GLN A 5 5.50 23.61 -13.95
CA GLN A 5 6.21 23.64 -12.68
C GLN A 5 5.62 22.64 -11.67
N GLN A 6 4.30 22.63 -11.46
CA GLN A 6 3.65 21.65 -10.58
C GLN A 6 3.94 20.20 -11.01
N THR A 7 3.92 19.92 -12.31
CA THR A 7 4.28 18.59 -12.85
C THR A 7 5.73 18.22 -12.52
N GLN A 8 6.68 19.15 -12.63
CA GLN A 8 8.07 18.91 -12.23
C GLN A 8 8.20 18.65 -10.72
N ASP A 9 7.46 19.39 -9.90
CA ASP A 9 7.53 19.27 -8.43
C ASP A 9 6.91 17.95 -7.94
N ILE A 10 5.82 17.48 -8.56
CA ILE A 10 5.27 16.13 -8.37
C ILE A 10 6.30 15.07 -8.74
N VAL A 11 6.93 15.18 -9.91
CA VAL A 11 7.97 14.23 -10.36
C VAL A 11 9.17 14.22 -9.40
N ASN A 12 9.59 15.38 -8.88
CA ASN A 12 10.65 15.47 -7.88
C ASN A 12 10.26 14.81 -6.55
N TYR A 13 9.02 14.94 -6.11
CA TYR A 13 8.49 14.28 -4.91
C TYR A 13 8.44 12.75 -5.09
N LEU A 14 7.92 12.26 -6.22
CA LEU A 14 7.89 10.83 -6.56
C LEU A 14 9.30 10.23 -6.73
N ASN A 15 10.25 10.99 -7.29
CA ASN A 15 11.67 10.58 -7.33
C ASN A 15 12.22 10.35 -5.91
N GLY A 16 11.93 11.25 -4.97
CA GLY A 16 12.35 11.12 -3.57
C GLY A 16 11.73 9.90 -2.89
N PHE A 17 10.41 9.73 -3.00
CA PHE A 17 9.72 8.56 -2.46
C PHE A 17 10.27 7.24 -3.03
N CYS A 18 10.48 7.16 -4.35
CA CYS A 18 11.04 5.96 -4.97
C CYS A 18 12.50 5.71 -4.56
N PHE A 19 13.31 6.76 -4.41
CA PHE A 19 14.67 6.67 -3.86
C PHE A 19 14.69 6.10 -2.45
N ASP A 20 13.75 6.49 -1.59
CA ASP A 20 13.67 6.02 -0.20
C ASP A 20 12.99 4.65 -0.05
N LYS A 21 12.01 4.31 -0.89
CA LYS A 21 11.12 3.15 -0.66
C LYS A 21 11.21 2.01 -1.68
N ILE A 22 11.79 2.22 -2.87
CA ILE A 22 11.75 1.22 -3.95
C ILE A 22 13.14 0.93 -4.52
N TRP A 23 13.91 1.95 -4.91
CA TRP A 23 15.16 1.81 -5.66
C TRP A 23 16.24 1.04 -4.90
N SER A 24 16.56 -0.18 -5.33
CA SER A 24 17.78 -0.86 -4.91
C SER A 24 18.96 -0.13 -5.53
N SER A 25 19.64 0.72 -4.75
CA SER A 25 20.78 1.50 -5.22
C SER A 25 21.96 0.61 -5.64
N VAL A 26 21.95 0.19 -6.91
CA VAL A 26 23.01 -0.62 -7.57
C VAL A 26 24.38 0.04 -7.43
N ALA A 27 24.41 1.37 -7.29
CA ALA A 27 25.59 2.16 -6.98
C ALA A 27 26.18 1.91 -5.58
N ALA A 28 25.36 1.64 -4.55
CA ALA A 28 25.80 1.46 -3.17
C ALA A 28 25.98 -0.02 -2.77
N LYS A 29 25.31 -0.96 -3.44
CA LYS A 29 25.40 -2.41 -3.15
C LYS A 29 26.51 -3.14 -3.93
N TYR A 30 27.30 -2.40 -4.70
CA TYR A 30 28.61 -2.75 -5.26
C TYR A 30 28.86 -4.14 -5.86
N ARG A 31 27.87 -4.91 -6.33
CA ARG A 31 28.15 -6.08 -7.18
C ARG A 31 28.55 -5.63 -8.59
N ALA A 32 29.84 -5.76 -8.89
CA ALA A 32 30.39 -5.52 -10.22
C ALA A 32 31.20 -6.73 -10.64
N ASN A 33 30.87 -7.32 -11.80
CA ASN A 33 31.64 -8.40 -12.41
C ASN A 33 32.68 -7.77 -13.34
N ILE A 34 33.94 -7.80 -12.91
CA ILE A 34 35.05 -7.08 -13.52
C ILE A 34 35.88 -8.07 -14.34
N PRO A 35 35.93 -7.97 -15.69
CA PRO A 35 36.79 -8.82 -16.50
C PRO A 35 38.26 -8.52 -16.22
N LEU A 36 39.05 -9.57 -15.97
CA LEU A 36 40.48 -9.47 -15.68
C LEU A 36 41.29 -9.56 -16.96
N ILE A 37 42.06 -8.50 -17.26
CA ILE A 37 42.90 -8.44 -18.46
C ILE A 37 44.30 -8.96 -18.12
N ASN A 38 44.85 -9.89 -18.90
CA ASN A 38 46.22 -10.38 -18.70
C ASN A 38 47.24 -9.22 -18.72
N ALA A 39 47.95 -9.00 -17.62
CA ALA A 39 49.07 -8.06 -17.56
C ALA A 39 50.32 -8.63 -18.23
N THR A 40 50.47 -9.97 -18.18
CA THR A 40 51.61 -10.71 -18.74
C THR A 40 51.15 -11.99 -19.42
N GLN A 41 51.64 -12.28 -20.63
CA GLN A 41 51.33 -13.52 -21.36
C GLN A 41 51.99 -14.79 -20.78
N ARG A 42 52.95 -14.64 -19.87
CA ARG A 42 53.69 -15.75 -19.25
C ARG A 42 53.57 -15.67 -17.73
N LEU A 43 53.73 -16.82 -17.07
CA LEU A 43 53.92 -16.90 -15.62
C LEU A 43 55.11 -16.04 -15.19
N GLN A 44 55.01 -15.45 -14.01
CA GLN A 44 55.99 -14.52 -13.44
C GLN A 44 56.45 -15.00 -12.06
N THR A 45 57.70 -14.71 -11.69
CA THR A 45 58.28 -15.02 -10.37
C THR A 45 59.00 -13.79 -9.83
N ALA A 46 58.78 -13.49 -8.54
CA ALA A 46 59.28 -12.32 -7.80
C ALA A 46 58.91 -10.91 -8.33
N ARG A 47 58.80 -10.69 -9.65
CA ARG A 47 58.43 -9.40 -10.28
C ARG A 47 57.97 -9.56 -11.73
N PHE A 48 57.28 -8.56 -12.25
CA PHE A 48 56.94 -8.41 -13.66
C PHE A 48 57.15 -6.96 -14.15
N TYR A 49 56.99 -6.74 -15.46
CA TYR A 49 57.06 -5.42 -16.09
C TYR A 49 55.70 -5.03 -16.65
N PHE A 50 55.26 -3.80 -16.38
CA PHE A 50 54.04 -3.22 -16.94
C PHE A 50 54.26 -1.74 -17.25
N ASN A 51 54.02 -1.30 -18.50
CA ASN A 51 54.28 0.07 -18.96
C ASN A 51 55.67 0.62 -18.55
N ASN A 52 56.72 -0.20 -18.71
CA ASN A 52 58.11 0.05 -18.31
C ASN A 52 58.37 0.20 -16.78
N ALA A 53 57.35 0.10 -15.93
CA ALA A 53 57.53 -0.01 -14.48
C ALA A 53 57.82 -1.47 -14.08
N VAL A 54 58.68 -1.65 -13.08
CA VAL A 54 58.88 -2.94 -12.41
C VAL A 54 57.90 -3.03 -11.24
N VAL A 55 57.11 -4.10 -11.20
CA VAL A 55 56.19 -4.40 -10.10
C VAL A 55 56.64 -5.70 -9.44
N GLY A 56 56.93 -5.66 -8.14
CA GLY A 56 57.19 -6.87 -7.35
C GLY A 56 55.92 -7.72 -7.20
N LEU A 57 56.07 -9.02 -6.98
CA LEU A 57 54.97 -9.95 -6.70
C LEU A 57 54.79 -10.17 -5.18
N PRO A 58 53.64 -10.74 -4.72
CA PRO A 58 53.38 -10.94 -3.30
C PRO A 58 54.46 -11.80 -2.60
N THR A 59 54.89 -12.88 -3.27
CA THR A 59 55.92 -13.79 -2.76
C THR A 59 56.89 -14.22 -3.88
N THR A 60 57.80 -15.15 -3.58
CA THR A 60 58.69 -15.80 -4.55
C THR A 60 58.01 -16.89 -5.39
N GLY A 61 56.72 -17.17 -5.19
CA GLY A 61 55.94 -18.15 -5.94
C GLY A 61 55.79 -17.84 -7.44
N MET A 62 55.17 -18.78 -8.17
CA MET A 62 54.78 -18.59 -9.57
C MET A 62 53.36 -18.01 -9.65
N TYR A 63 53.25 -16.83 -10.25
CA TYR A 63 51.98 -16.12 -10.38
C TYR A 63 51.60 -15.93 -11.85
N ARG A 64 50.30 -15.97 -12.13
CA ARG A 64 49.69 -15.33 -13.31
C ARG A 64 49.18 -13.95 -12.91
N VAL A 65 49.44 -12.94 -13.74
CA VAL A 65 49.17 -11.55 -13.41
C VAL A 65 48.15 -10.95 -14.37
N PHE A 66 47.11 -10.36 -13.80
CA PHE A 66 46.06 -9.63 -14.49
C PHE A 66 45.99 -8.19 -13.98
N TYR A 67 45.17 -7.35 -14.63
CA TYR A 67 44.84 -6.01 -14.17
C TYR A 67 43.43 -5.60 -14.61
N PHE A 68 42.90 -4.58 -13.93
CA PHE A 68 41.67 -3.89 -14.30
C PHE A 68 41.73 -2.40 -13.88
N ALA A 69 40.73 -1.61 -14.28
CA ALA A 69 40.68 -0.18 -13.96
C ALA A 69 40.29 0.06 -12.49
N LYS A 70 41.05 0.90 -11.77
CA LYS A 70 40.80 1.23 -10.34
C LYS A 70 39.42 1.88 -10.12
N THR A 71 38.86 2.53 -11.13
CA THR A 71 37.49 3.05 -11.11
C THR A 71 36.43 1.97 -10.94
N SER A 72 36.69 0.72 -11.35
CA SER A 72 35.74 -0.39 -11.19
C SER A 72 35.54 -0.78 -9.73
N LEU A 73 36.48 -0.48 -8.83
CA LEU A 73 36.29 -0.62 -7.38
C LEU A 73 35.32 0.40 -6.78
N ARG A 74 34.99 1.47 -7.53
CA ARG A 74 34.11 2.57 -7.11
C ARG A 74 34.42 3.16 -5.72
N GLY A 75 35.70 3.11 -5.30
CA GLY A 75 36.17 3.60 -4.00
C GLY A 75 35.99 2.63 -2.83
N ALA A 76 35.46 1.42 -3.03
CA ALA A 76 35.26 0.43 -1.97
C ALA A 76 36.58 0.05 -1.26
N TRP A 77 37.63 -0.18 -2.04
CA TRP A 77 38.99 -0.45 -1.56
C TRP A 77 40.00 0.51 -2.19
N ASN A 78 40.78 1.20 -1.37
CA ASN A 78 41.77 2.19 -1.81
C ASN A 78 42.97 2.23 -0.83
N PRO A 79 43.82 1.18 -0.82
CA PRO A 79 44.98 1.11 0.07
C PRO A 79 45.91 2.31 -0.15
N GLN A 80 46.52 2.78 0.95
CA GLN A 80 47.53 3.85 0.94
C GLN A 80 48.95 3.30 1.15
N ASP A 81 49.07 1.99 1.41
CA ASP A 81 50.30 1.25 1.37
C ASP A 81 50.53 0.67 -0.04
N ASN A 82 51.76 0.71 -0.54
CA ASN A 82 52.10 0.12 -1.84
C ASN A 82 52.40 -1.39 -1.66
N LEU A 83 51.43 -2.12 -1.10
CA LEU A 83 51.55 -3.53 -0.73
C LEU A 83 50.54 -4.40 -1.48
N TRP A 84 50.88 -5.68 -1.62
CA TRP A 84 49.93 -6.71 -2.02
C TRP A 84 49.11 -7.14 -0.82
N HIS A 85 47.81 -7.26 -1.00
CA HIS A 85 46.86 -7.75 0.00
C HIS A 85 46.14 -8.98 -0.58
N SER A 86 46.12 -10.09 0.14
CA SER A 86 45.33 -11.27 -0.26
C SER A 86 43.83 -11.00 -0.06
N THR A 87 42.96 -11.62 -0.86
CA THR A 87 41.54 -11.26 -0.81
C THR A 87 40.83 -11.77 0.45
N ASP A 88 41.37 -12.77 1.13
CA ASP A 88 40.94 -13.22 2.47
C ASP A 88 41.30 -12.20 3.56
N THR A 89 42.50 -11.60 3.50
CA THR A 89 42.89 -10.48 4.39
C THR A 89 41.97 -9.29 4.17
N ILE A 90 41.70 -8.90 2.92
CA ILE A 90 40.77 -7.79 2.60
C ILE A 90 39.35 -8.11 3.10
N ALA A 91 38.90 -9.36 2.94
CA ALA A 91 37.60 -9.81 3.42
C ALA A 91 37.49 -9.78 4.96
N SER A 92 38.57 -10.13 5.67
CA SER A 92 38.60 -10.18 7.14
C SER A 92 38.77 -8.79 7.76
N ASP A 93 39.70 -7.98 7.25
CA ASP A 93 40.06 -6.67 7.83
C ASP A 93 39.09 -5.55 7.45
N LEU A 94 38.51 -5.62 6.23
CA LEU A 94 37.70 -4.54 5.66
C LEU A 94 36.26 -4.95 5.33
N SER A 95 35.91 -6.23 5.50
CA SER A 95 34.59 -6.77 5.17
C SER A 95 34.17 -6.58 3.70
N ILE A 96 35.13 -6.72 2.78
CA ILE A 96 34.91 -6.62 1.32
C ILE A 96 35.29 -7.95 0.66
N ARG A 97 34.32 -8.61 0.02
CA ARG A 97 34.61 -9.84 -0.75
C ARG A 97 35.21 -9.45 -2.09
N TYR A 98 36.30 -10.12 -2.45
CA TYR A 98 36.79 -10.17 -3.82
C TYR A 98 36.96 -11.64 -4.22
N SER A 99 35.97 -12.15 -4.96
CA SER A 99 35.95 -13.53 -5.45
C SER A 99 36.32 -13.56 -6.92
N VAL A 100 37.30 -14.39 -7.29
CA VAL A 100 37.72 -14.56 -8.70
C VAL A 100 37.28 -15.91 -9.22
N TYR A 101 36.81 -15.98 -10.46
CA TYR A 101 36.26 -17.19 -11.07
C TYR A 101 36.44 -17.22 -12.60
N ASP A 102 36.26 -18.39 -13.21
CA ASP A 102 36.27 -18.57 -14.67
C ASP A 102 34.89 -18.46 -15.33
N VAL A 103 34.85 -18.54 -16.66
CA VAL A 103 33.61 -18.57 -17.45
C VAL A 103 32.65 -19.73 -17.11
N ASN A 104 33.09 -20.74 -16.37
CA ASN A 104 32.27 -21.88 -15.94
C ASN A 104 31.86 -21.78 -14.45
N GLY A 105 32.28 -20.74 -13.73
CA GLY A 105 31.93 -20.51 -12.33
C GLY A 105 32.83 -21.18 -11.29
N HIS A 106 33.95 -21.80 -11.68
CA HIS A 106 34.92 -22.33 -10.71
C HIS A 106 35.56 -21.18 -9.96
N LEU A 107 35.48 -21.19 -8.64
CA LEU A 107 36.02 -20.12 -7.79
C LEU A 107 37.51 -20.36 -7.49
N LEU A 108 38.29 -19.29 -7.36
CA LEU A 108 39.66 -19.35 -6.87
C LEU A 108 39.70 -19.04 -5.36
N PRO A 109 40.51 -19.79 -4.59
CA PRO A 109 40.61 -19.65 -3.15
C PRO A 109 41.22 -18.30 -2.77
N MET A 110 40.62 -17.61 -1.81
CA MET A 110 40.93 -16.21 -1.50
C MET A 110 42.38 -16.00 -1.01
N CYS A 111 42.96 -16.96 -0.31
CA CYS A 111 44.35 -16.91 0.18
C CYS A 111 45.40 -16.89 -0.95
N SER A 112 45.03 -17.35 -2.16
CA SER A 112 45.92 -17.44 -3.34
C SER A 112 45.64 -16.37 -4.41
N VAL A 113 44.74 -15.43 -4.11
CA VAL A 113 44.44 -14.26 -4.95
C VAL A 113 44.89 -13.00 -4.22
N PHE A 114 45.77 -12.22 -4.86
CA PHE A 114 46.33 -11.01 -4.29
C PHE A 114 45.98 -9.79 -5.15
N LEU A 115 45.60 -8.69 -4.51
CA LEU A 115 45.34 -7.40 -5.15
C LEU A 115 46.43 -6.39 -4.80
N TYR A 116 46.79 -5.54 -5.77
CA TYR A 116 47.71 -4.41 -5.57
C TYR A 116 47.23 -3.18 -6.35
N ALA A 117 46.95 -2.10 -5.63
CA ALA A 117 46.40 -0.86 -6.18
C ALA A 117 47.36 0.33 -5.97
N PRO A 118 48.49 0.42 -6.72
CA PRO A 118 49.55 1.39 -6.46
C PRO A 118 49.06 2.83 -6.28
N VAL A 119 49.67 3.56 -5.34
CA VAL A 119 49.30 4.94 -5.03
C VAL A 119 49.49 5.82 -6.27
N GLY A 120 48.46 6.60 -6.62
CA GLY A 120 48.42 7.42 -7.84
C GLY A 120 48.13 6.65 -9.14
N SER A 121 48.06 5.32 -9.12
CA SER A 121 47.73 4.50 -10.29
C SER A 121 46.22 4.53 -10.63
N LYS A 122 45.92 4.41 -11.93
CA LYS A 122 44.55 4.15 -12.44
C LYS A 122 44.24 2.67 -12.64
N VAL A 123 45.19 1.76 -12.39
CA VAL A 123 45.01 0.31 -12.49
C VAL A 123 45.22 -0.39 -11.15
N VAL A 124 44.52 -1.51 -10.98
CA VAL A 124 44.70 -2.50 -9.92
C VAL A 124 45.23 -3.76 -10.58
N PHE A 125 46.29 -4.34 -10.02
CA PHE A 125 46.83 -5.63 -10.43
C PHE A 125 46.22 -6.75 -9.59
N VAL A 126 46.06 -7.92 -10.21
CA VAL A 126 45.64 -9.16 -9.57
C VAL A 126 46.72 -10.21 -9.83
N ALA A 127 47.30 -10.80 -8.80
CA ALA A 127 48.24 -11.91 -8.89
C ALA A 127 47.57 -13.17 -8.34
N ILE A 128 47.59 -14.24 -9.14
CA ILE A 128 46.94 -15.51 -8.82
C ILE A 128 48.01 -16.60 -8.86
N GLU A 129 48.09 -17.41 -7.82
CA GLU A 129 49.07 -18.49 -7.71
C GLU A 129 48.81 -19.59 -8.76
N LYS A 130 49.88 -20.08 -9.39
CA LYS A 130 49.75 -21.12 -10.43
C LYS A 130 49.13 -22.40 -9.87
N GLU A 131 49.52 -22.82 -8.66
CA GLU A 131 49.06 -24.08 -8.08
C GLU A 131 47.54 -24.04 -7.82
N ALA A 132 47.03 -22.97 -7.23
CA ALA A 132 45.59 -22.73 -7.09
C ALA A 132 44.86 -22.68 -8.44
N LEU A 133 45.46 -22.04 -9.45
CA LEU A 133 44.88 -21.93 -10.80
C LEU A 133 44.81 -23.29 -11.53
N ASP A 134 45.84 -24.12 -11.38
CA ASP A 134 45.92 -25.45 -12.00
C ASP A 134 44.99 -26.47 -11.30
N VAL A 135 44.79 -26.33 -9.98
CA VAL A 135 43.92 -27.21 -9.18
C VAL A 135 42.44 -26.84 -9.33
N CYS A 136 42.09 -25.55 -9.23
CA CYS A 136 40.70 -25.12 -9.16
C CYS A 136 40.05 -24.88 -10.53
N ILE A 137 40.82 -24.75 -11.62
CA ILE A 137 40.27 -24.42 -12.94
C ILE A 137 40.77 -25.40 -14.01
N PRO A 138 39.88 -26.23 -14.59
CA PRO A 138 40.23 -27.13 -15.69
C PRO A 138 40.86 -26.37 -16.87
N ASN A 139 42.08 -26.77 -17.25
CA ASN A 139 42.87 -26.12 -18.31
C ASN A 139 43.26 -24.65 -18.01
N GLY A 140 43.66 -24.34 -16.77
CA GLY A 140 44.07 -23.02 -16.24
C GLY A 140 44.99 -22.13 -17.08
N GLU A 141 45.63 -22.64 -18.14
CA GLU A 141 46.57 -21.88 -18.97
C GLU A 141 45.93 -20.88 -19.97
N SER A 142 44.65 -21.02 -20.32
CA SER A 142 43.98 -20.14 -21.31
C SER A 142 42.60 -19.64 -20.86
N VAL A 143 42.51 -19.19 -19.61
CA VAL A 143 41.21 -18.88 -18.96
C VAL A 143 40.91 -17.38 -18.96
N ASN A 144 39.67 -17.03 -19.36
CA ASN A 144 39.07 -15.72 -19.10
C ASN A 144 38.57 -15.69 -17.65
N LEU A 145 39.18 -14.84 -16.82
CA LEU A 145 38.82 -14.69 -15.41
C LEU A 145 38.05 -13.40 -15.17
N TYR A 146 37.20 -13.44 -14.17
CA TYR A 146 36.41 -12.31 -13.69
C TYR A 146 36.57 -12.19 -12.18
N LEU A 147 36.52 -10.95 -11.69
CA LEU A 147 36.50 -10.64 -10.28
C LEU A 147 35.14 -10.04 -9.96
N THR A 148 34.38 -10.67 -9.05
CA THR A 148 33.18 -10.07 -8.47
C THR A 148 33.51 -9.51 -7.10
N GLN A 149 32.87 -8.40 -6.76
CA GLN A 149 33.01 -7.73 -5.47
C GLN A 149 31.68 -7.69 -4.73
N PHE A 150 31.74 -7.77 -3.40
CA PHE A 150 30.56 -7.60 -2.55
C PHE A 150 30.91 -6.86 -1.26
N ARG A 151 30.03 -5.94 -0.85
CA ARG A 151 30.13 -5.11 0.37
C ARG A 151 28.72 -4.66 0.79
N THR A 152 28.47 -4.60 2.10
CA THR A 152 27.30 -3.99 2.77
C THR A 152 27.82 -3.31 4.04
N THR A 153 27.12 -2.32 4.61
CA THR A 153 27.54 -1.71 5.88
C THR A 153 27.16 -2.56 7.09
N LYS A 154 26.12 -3.40 7.01
CA LYS A 154 25.74 -4.40 8.03
C LYS A 154 26.90 -5.32 8.47
N MET A 155 27.83 -5.56 7.56
CA MET A 155 29.04 -6.34 7.80
C MET A 155 30.06 -5.68 8.76
N LEU A 156 29.96 -4.37 9.00
CA LEU A 156 30.80 -3.69 9.99
C LEU A 156 30.40 -4.06 11.43
N ASP A 157 29.11 -4.37 11.64
CA ASP A 157 28.57 -4.81 12.92
C ASP A 157 28.68 -6.35 13.08
N ASN A 158 28.58 -7.09 11.97
CA ASN A 158 28.68 -8.56 11.92
C ASN A 158 29.64 -9.01 10.80
N PRO A 159 30.97 -9.04 11.03
CA PRO A 159 31.95 -9.45 10.02
C PRO A 159 31.85 -10.96 9.70
N TRP A 160 32.44 -11.37 8.56
CA TRP A 160 32.49 -12.78 8.19
C TRP A 160 33.37 -13.56 9.14
N ASN A 161 32.93 -14.77 9.47
CA ASN A 161 33.84 -15.80 9.94
C ASN A 161 34.34 -16.55 8.69
N LEU A 162 35.61 -16.31 8.34
CA LEU A 162 36.25 -16.81 7.13
C LEU A 162 37.54 -17.55 7.47
N ILE A 163 37.73 -18.73 6.87
CA ILE A 163 39.05 -19.32 6.66
C ILE A 163 39.22 -19.61 5.17
N SER A 164 40.39 -19.24 4.62
CA SER A 164 40.83 -19.61 3.28
C SER A 164 42.23 -20.21 3.42
N THR A 165 42.42 -21.45 2.97
CA THR A 165 43.67 -22.17 3.26
C THR A 165 43.94 -23.34 2.31
N VAL A 166 45.18 -23.82 2.33
CA VAL A 166 45.57 -25.09 1.71
C VAL A 166 45.64 -26.15 2.80
N VAL A 167 44.96 -27.28 2.60
CA VAL A 167 44.91 -28.39 3.57
C VAL A 167 46.32 -28.92 3.80
N SER A 168 46.80 -28.74 5.04
CA SER A 168 48.08 -29.24 5.53
C SER A 168 47.89 -30.46 6.43
N THR A 169 48.99 -31.01 6.96
CA THR A 169 48.93 -32.12 7.93
C THR A 169 48.34 -31.74 9.29
N ASN A 170 48.14 -30.44 9.58
CA ASN A 170 47.41 -29.96 10.74
C ASN A 170 46.06 -29.39 10.32
N THR A 171 44.99 -30.15 10.57
CA THR A 171 43.62 -29.80 10.17
C THR A 171 42.77 -29.22 11.31
N GLN A 172 43.31 -29.04 12.52
CA GLN A 172 42.46 -28.78 13.70
C GLN A 172 41.68 -27.45 13.60
N THR A 173 42.28 -26.39 13.07
CA THR A 173 41.57 -25.13 12.80
C THR A 173 40.46 -25.33 11.77
N LEU A 174 40.75 -26.07 10.69
CA LEU A 174 39.78 -26.33 9.62
C LEU A 174 38.59 -27.15 10.12
N THR A 175 38.83 -28.13 11.01
CA THR A 175 37.77 -28.87 11.70
C THR A 175 36.88 -27.97 12.56
N THR A 176 37.45 -26.95 13.23
CA THR A 176 36.65 -25.97 13.99
C THR A 176 35.71 -25.20 13.06
N TYR A 177 36.22 -24.64 11.96
CA TYR A 177 35.41 -23.92 10.97
C TYR A 177 34.36 -24.81 10.28
N LEU A 178 34.68 -26.08 9.99
CA LEU A 178 33.71 -27.05 9.47
C LEU A 178 32.56 -27.30 10.47
N ASN A 179 32.88 -27.46 11.76
CA ASN A 179 31.86 -27.62 12.80
C ASN A 179 31.01 -26.36 12.98
N GLU A 180 31.61 -25.16 12.89
CA GLU A 180 30.89 -23.89 12.95
C GLU A 180 29.97 -23.69 11.75
N ALA A 181 30.40 -24.08 10.54
CA ALA A 181 29.56 -24.09 9.34
C ALA A 181 28.40 -25.08 9.47
N GLN A 182 28.65 -26.28 10.01
CA GLN A 182 27.61 -27.28 10.28
C GLN A 182 26.57 -26.81 11.30
N ASN A 183 26.93 -25.92 12.22
CA ASN A 183 25.98 -25.28 13.15
C ASN A 183 25.20 -24.12 12.50
N ASN A 184 25.65 -23.59 11.35
CA ASN A 184 25.04 -22.45 10.65
C ASN A 184 24.81 -22.76 9.15
N PRO A 185 24.12 -23.86 8.78
CA PRO A 185 24.13 -24.39 7.41
C PRO A 185 23.51 -23.43 6.38
N SER A 186 22.48 -22.67 6.75
CA SER A 186 21.82 -21.69 5.87
C SER A 186 22.66 -20.45 5.56
N GLN A 187 23.65 -20.15 6.40
CA GLN A 187 24.56 -19.00 6.26
C GLN A 187 25.95 -19.41 5.75
N SER A 188 26.17 -20.70 5.53
CA SER A 188 27.49 -21.24 5.21
C SER A 188 27.66 -21.49 3.71
N VAL A 189 28.88 -21.25 3.21
CA VAL A 189 29.35 -21.75 1.91
C VAL A 189 30.73 -22.32 2.10
N ILE A 190 30.93 -23.55 1.64
CA ILE A 190 32.26 -24.15 1.57
C ILE A 190 32.66 -24.21 0.10
N ILE A 191 33.92 -23.88 -0.22
CA ILE A 191 34.50 -24.06 -1.54
C ILE A 191 35.69 -24.99 -1.40
N ILE A 192 35.74 -26.06 -2.20
CA ILE A 192 36.86 -27.00 -2.24
C ILE A 192 37.30 -27.14 -3.69
N ASN A 193 38.57 -26.85 -3.97
CA ASN A 193 39.17 -26.92 -5.31
C ASN A 193 38.30 -26.26 -6.40
N GLY A 194 37.69 -25.12 -6.06
CA GLY A 194 36.83 -24.32 -6.94
C GLY A 194 35.36 -24.70 -7.03
N PHE A 195 34.94 -25.83 -6.45
CA PHE A 195 33.54 -26.24 -6.35
C PHE A 195 32.90 -25.81 -5.03
N SER A 196 31.70 -25.24 -5.08
CA SER A 196 30.91 -24.85 -3.91
C SER A 196 30.07 -26.01 -3.38
N TYR A 197 30.14 -26.24 -2.07
CA TYR A 197 29.33 -27.18 -1.31
C TYR A 197 28.47 -26.40 -0.32
N THR A 198 27.16 -26.39 -0.58
CA THR A 198 26.12 -25.77 0.27
C THR A 198 25.30 -26.81 1.02
N ASP A 199 25.35 -28.08 0.60
CA ASP A 199 24.96 -29.21 1.44
C ASP A 199 26.21 -29.69 2.19
N LEU A 200 26.20 -29.55 3.51
CA LEU A 200 27.35 -29.88 4.35
C LEU A 200 27.46 -31.39 4.63
N SER A 201 26.47 -32.19 4.24
CA SER A 201 26.50 -33.65 4.35
C SER A 201 27.25 -34.33 3.19
N THR A 202 27.45 -33.62 2.07
CA THR A 202 28.07 -34.14 0.84
C THR A 202 29.49 -33.61 0.60
N ILE A 203 30.11 -33.00 1.62
CA ILE A 203 31.49 -32.51 1.55
C ILE A 203 32.44 -33.72 1.33
N PRO A 204 33.33 -33.70 0.32
CA PRO A 204 34.29 -34.77 0.08
C PRO A 204 35.34 -34.84 1.21
N GLN A 205 35.98 -36.00 1.35
CA GLN A 205 37.08 -36.15 2.30
C GLN A 205 38.29 -35.30 1.85
N LEU A 206 38.60 -34.27 2.63
CA LEU A 206 39.73 -33.38 2.39
C LEU A 206 41.08 -34.12 2.43
N SER A 207 41.92 -33.79 1.46
CA SER A 207 43.26 -34.33 1.24
C SER A 207 44.32 -33.24 1.33
N VAL A 208 45.56 -33.60 1.70
CA VAL A 208 46.67 -32.64 1.76
C VAL A 208 46.93 -32.07 0.37
N GLY A 209 46.90 -30.75 0.25
CA GLY A 209 47.01 -30.01 -1.03
C GLY A 209 45.68 -29.49 -1.58
N ASP A 210 44.53 -29.88 -1.02
CA ASP A 210 43.25 -29.29 -1.39
C ASP A 210 43.19 -27.81 -0.94
N TYR A 211 42.61 -26.95 -1.78
CA TYR A 211 42.30 -25.57 -1.43
C TYR A 211 40.88 -25.49 -0.88
N VAL A 212 40.72 -24.88 0.29
CA VAL A 212 39.45 -24.81 1.01
C VAL A 212 39.18 -23.40 1.51
N ASP A 213 38.03 -22.85 1.10
CA ASP A 213 37.45 -21.66 1.71
C ASP A 213 36.18 -22.06 2.48
N ILE A 214 36.03 -21.63 3.73
CA ILE A 214 34.79 -21.76 4.51
C ILE A 214 34.33 -20.37 4.88
N PHE A 215 33.15 -19.99 4.41
CA PHE A 215 32.47 -18.74 4.71
C PHE A 215 31.29 -19.04 5.62
N ILE A 216 31.17 -18.32 6.73
CA ILE A 216 29.92 -18.15 7.46
C ILE A 216 29.55 -16.68 7.34
N ASP A 217 28.44 -16.43 6.62
CA ASP A 217 28.00 -15.10 6.22
C ASP A 217 26.74 -14.71 7.02
N PRO A 218 26.89 -14.00 8.15
CA PRO A 218 25.77 -13.68 9.04
C PRO A 218 24.76 -12.75 8.38
N THR A 219 25.09 -12.13 7.25
CA THR A 219 24.16 -11.30 6.47
C THR A 219 23.21 -12.11 5.59
N ILE A 220 23.39 -13.43 5.43
CA ILE A 220 22.43 -14.25 4.68
C ILE A 220 21.14 -14.40 5.51
N VAL A 221 20.04 -13.89 4.95
CA VAL A 221 18.69 -13.89 5.54
C VAL A 221 17.78 -14.98 4.96
N ALA A 222 18.03 -15.39 3.73
CA ALA A 222 17.30 -16.47 3.06
C ALA A 222 18.25 -17.35 2.23
N SER A 223 18.07 -18.67 2.31
CA SER A 223 18.77 -19.63 1.47
C SER A 223 17.79 -20.71 1.01
N PHE A 224 17.63 -20.89 -0.30
CA PHE A 224 16.69 -21.84 -0.90
C PHE A 224 17.25 -22.49 -2.16
N VAL A 225 16.57 -23.53 -2.64
CA VAL A 225 16.99 -24.37 -3.76
C VAL A 225 15.84 -24.52 -4.75
N VAL A 226 16.14 -24.43 -6.05
CA VAL A 226 15.18 -24.60 -7.15
C VAL A 226 15.67 -25.69 -8.10
N GLU A 227 14.88 -26.76 -8.28
CA GLU A 227 15.23 -27.89 -9.14
C GLU A 227 14.81 -27.64 -10.60
N VAL A 228 15.78 -27.30 -11.47
CA VAL A 228 15.54 -26.83 -12.84
C VAL A 228 15.01 -27.95 -13.76
N ASP A 229 15.53 -29.16 -13.60
CA ASP A 229 15.21 -30.30 -14.48
C ASP A 229 14.08 -31.20 -13.98
N GLN A 230 13.58 -30.97 -12.76
CA GLN A 230 12.50 -31.75 -12.15
C GLN A 230 11.17 -30.98 -12.09
N THR A 231 11.24 -29.65 -12.11
CA THR A 231 10.06 -28.78 -12.14
C THR A 231 9.84 -28.22 -13.54
N ASP A 232 8.59 -27.96 -13.89
CA ASP A 232 8.26 -27.30 -15.16
C ASP A 232 8.17 -25.77 -14.99
N ASN A 233 8.98 -25.20 -14.08
CA ASN A 233 8.88 -23.81 -13.61
C ASN A 233 9.41 -22.78 -14.62
N GLY A 234 9.40 -23.12 -15.92
CA GLY A 234 9.83 -22.25 -17.00
C GLY A 234 8.69 -21.41 -17.59
N TYR A 235 9.07 -20.28 -18.19
CA TYR A 235 8.24 -19.45 -19.06
C TYR A 235 9.05 -18.98 -20.28
N TYR A 236 8.37 -18.47 -21.32
CA TYR A 236 9.05 -17.81 -22.44
C TYR A 236 9.11 -16.30 -22.18
N SER A 237 10.31 -15.75 -22.10
CA SER A 237 10.52 -14.31 -21.93
C SER A 237 10.36 -13.59 -23.26
N GLN A 238 9.39 -12.68 -23.34
CA GLN A 238 9.28 -11.76 -24.48
C GLN A 238 10.40 -10.72 -24.49
N LYS A 239 10.93 -10.35 -23.32
CA LYS A 239 12.02 -9.38 -23.18
C LYS A 239 13.34 -9.87 -23.79
N PHE A 240 13.68 -11.14 -23.52
CA PHE A 240 14.93 -11.76 -23.95
C PHE A 240 14.78 -12.72 -25.14
N GLN A 241 13.53 -13.03 -25.54
CA GLN A 241 13.18 -13.95 -26.65
C GLN A 241 13.69 -15.39 -26.44
N GLU A 242 13.69 -15.85 -25.20
CA GLU A 242 14.18 -17.18 -24.79
C GLU A 242 13.36 -17.78 -23.64
N ASN A 243 13.48 -19.10 -23.42
CA ASN A 243 12.90 -19.73 -22.24
C ASN A 243 13.76 -19.45 -20.99
N ARG A 244 13.11 -19.12 -19.88
CA ARG A 244 13.74 -18.81 -18.58
C ARG A 244 13.10 -19.62 -17.46
N GLU A 245 13.88 -19.90 -16.42
CA GLU A 245 13.47 -20.62 -15.21
C GLU A 245 13.06 -19.63 -14.12
N ILE A 246 11.92 -19.83 -13.47
CA ILE A 246 11.48 -19.02 -12.32
C ILE A 246 12.24 -19.48 -11.07
N LEU A 247 12.88 -18.54 -10.39
CA LEU A 247 13.56 -18.74 -9.12
C LEU A 247 12.76 -18.03 -8.01
N HIS A 248 11.71 -18.70 -7.54
CA HIS A 248 10.83 -18.21 -6.47
C HIS A 248 11.47 -18.38 -5.09
N CYS A 249 11.51 -17.31 -4.28
CA CYS A 249 11.88 -17.39 -2.87
C CYS A 249 10.64 -17.71 -2.02
N PRO A 250 10.57 -18.85 -1.30
CA PRO A 250 9.39 -19.20 -0.51
C PRO A 250 8.97 -18.10 0.47
N LYS A 251 7.67 -17.82 0.59
CA LYS A 251 7.13 -16.77 1.49
C LYS A 251 7.59 -16.94 2.94
N SER A 252 7.81 -18.17 3.38
CA SER A 252 8.35 -18.49 4.71
C SER A 252 9.75 -17.91 5.00
N LEU A 253 10.54 -17.61 3.96
CA LEU A 253 11.86 -16.97 4.06
C LEU A 253 11.81 -15.44 3.85
N ASN A 254 10.68 -14.89 3.41
CA ASN A 254 10.45 -13.46 3.26
C ASN A 254 9.06 -13.03 3.78
N PRO A 255 8.72 -13.30 5.05
CA PRO A 255 7.36 -13.10 5.58
C PRO A 255 6.92 -11.63 5.61
N ASN A 256 7.85 -10.69 5.52
CA ASN A 256 7.61 -9.25 5.56
C ASN A 256 7.56 -8.60 4.16
N ASN A 257 7.56 -9.40 3.08
CA ASN A 257 7.60 -8.93 1.69
C ASN A 257 8.69 -7.87 1.43
N ILE A 258 9.90 -8.12 1.93
CA ILE A 258 11.07 -7.27 1.67
C ILE A 258 11.47 -7.40 0.20
N ILE A 259 11.91 -6.32 -0.43
CA ILE A 259 12.39 -6.29 -1.81
C ILE A 259 13.76 -6.98 -1.87
N LEU A 260 13.74 -8.27 -2.21
CA LEU A 260 14.89 -9.11 -2.48
C LEU A 260 15.27 -8.95 -3.96
N THR A 261 16.26 -8.10 -4.24
CA THR A 261 16.80 -7.96 -5.61
C THR A 261 17.90 -8.98 -5.90
N HIS A 262 18.06 -9.38 -7.17
CA HIS A 262 19.12 -10.30 -7.57
C HIS A 262 20.50 -9.79 -7.14
N ASP A 263 20.73 -8.47 -7.12
CA ASP A 263 22.00 -7.86 -6.67
C ASP A 263 22.37 -8.18 -5.23
N ASN A 264 21.42 -8.59 -4.39
CA ASN A 264 21.68 -8.99 -2.99
C ASN A 264 21.88 -10.52 -2.89
N ALA A 265 21.43 -11.28 -3.89
CA ALA A 265 21.54 -12.73 -3.96
C ALA A 265 22.88 -13.21 -4.55
N THR A 266 23.42 -14.30 -4.01
CA THR A 266 24.46 -15.13 -4.64
C THR A 266 23.78 -16.41 -5.14
N LEU A 267 24.12 -16.83 -6.37
CA LEU A 267 23.57 -18.06 -6.95
C LEU A 267 24.70 -19.04 -7.24
N TYR A 268 24.41 -20.33 -7.03
CA TYR A 268 25.25 -21.45 -7.41
C TYR A 268 24.43 -22.43 -8.24
N ILE A 269 25.00 -22.99 -9.30
CA ILE A 269 24.39 -24.10 -10.05
C ILE A 269 25.08 -25.38 -9.59
N ARG A 270 24.29 -26.38 -9.20
CA ARG A 270 24.76 -27.60 -8.54
C ARG A 270 24.24 -28.85 -9.26
N ASP A 271 25.07 -29.88 -9.40
CA ASP A 271 24.61 -31.19 -9.86
C ASP A 271 23.75 -31.84 -8.76
N VAL A 272 22.57 -32.34 -9.12
CA VAL A 272 21.63 -32.96 -8.18
C VAL A 272 22.22 -34.23 -7.54
N ASN A 273 23.16 -34.91 -8.20
CA ASN A 273 23.70 -36.19 -7.76
C ASN A 273 24.98 -36.06 -6.90
N SER A 274 26.00 -35.35 -7.38
CA SER A 274 27.27 -35.15 -6.65
C SER A 274 27.18 -34.04 -5.60
N LYS A 275 26.19 -33.13 -5.74
CA LYS A 275 26.06 -31.89 -4.96
C LYS A 275 27.28 -30.95 -5.08
N GLU A 276 28.14 -31.16 -6.08
CA GLU A 276 29.16 -30.21 -6.49
C GLU A 276 28.50 -29.04 -7.22
N GLY A 277 28.80 -27.82 -6.79
CA GLY A 277 28.30 -26.61 -7.43
C GLY A 277 29.40 -25.69 -7.95
N VAL A 278 29.01 -24.78 -8.84
CA VAL A 278 29.83 -23.69 -9.37
C VAL A 278 29.10 -22.37 -9.23
N TYR A 279 29.84 -21.27 -9.12
CA TYR A 279 29.26 -19.93 -8.99
C TYR A 279 28.51 -19.55 -10.27
N PHE A 280 27.22 -19.28 -10.15
CA PHE A 280 26.42 -18.79 -11.27
C PHE A 280 26.72 -17.31 -11.48
N HIS A 281 27.78 -17.05 -12.25
CA HIS A 281 28.22 -15.70 -12.54
C HIS A 281 27.25 -14.99 -13.49
N ARG A 282 27.14 -13.68 -13.29
CA ARG A 282 26.31 -12.78 -14.11
C ARG A 282 27.19 -11.85 -14.93
N CYS A 283 28.22 -12.41 -15.57
CA CYS A 283 29.04 -11.63 -16.50
C CYS A 283 28.24 -11.25 -17.76
N ASP A 284 27.23 -12.05 -18.08
CA ASP A 284 26.10 -11.68 -18.92
C ASP A 284 25.01 -11.03 -18.05
N PRO A 285 24.62 -9.76 -18.27
CA PRO A 285 23.56 -9.10 -17.50
C PRO A 285 22.18 -9.74 -17.71
N ASP A 286 21.98 -10.48 -18.80
CA ASP A 286 20.70 -11.11 -19.14
C ASP A 286 20.57 -12.50 -18.50
N SER A 287 21.65 -13.06 -17.94
CA SER A 287 21.68 -14.41 -17.32
C SER A 287 20.69 -14.59 -16.16
N VAL A 288 20.50 -13.55 -15.34
CA VAL A 288 19.54 -13.50 -14.22
C VAL A 288 18.82 -12.16 -14.25
N HIS A 289 17.50 -12.18 -14.18
CA HIS A 289 16.67 -10.98 -14.18
C HIS A 289 15.68 -10.99 -13.01
N GLN A 290 15.12 -9.83 -12.70
CA GLN A 290 14.10 -9.67 -11.67
C GLN A 290 12.70 -9.86 -12.28
N VAL A 291 11.80 -10.54 -11.58
CA VAL A 291 10.39 -10.73 -12.01
C VAL A 291 9.43 -10.02 -11.06
N THR A 292 9.63 -10.12 -9.75
CA THR A 292 8.81 -9.42 -8.73
C THR A 292 9.72 -8.77 -7.67
N HIS A 293 9.22 -8.41 -6.48
CA HIS A 293 10.07 -8.06 -5.33
C HIS A 293 10.82 -9.24 -4.74
N ASN A 294 10.45 -10.48 -5.09
CA ASN A 294 10.88 -11.70 -4.39
C ASN A 294 11.24 -12.86 -5.34
N ASP A 295 10.85 -12.75 -6.63
CA ASP A 295 11.13 -13.72 -7.70
C ASP A 295 12.20 -13.22 -8.67
N PHE A 296 13.05 -14.15 -9.11
CA PHE A 296 14.02 -13.94 -10.18
C PHE A 296 13.74 -14.87 -11.35
N SER A 297 14.35 -14.61 -12.51
CA SER A 297 14.39 -15.58 -13.62
C SER A 297 15.80 -15.79 -14.17
N ALA A 298 16.15 -17.04 -14.46
CA ALA A 298 17.44 -17.42 -15.03
C ALA A 298 17.31 -17.94 -16.46
N SER A 299 18.20 -17.52 -17.37
CA SER A 299 18.22 -17.99 -18.77
C SER A 299 18.42 -19.51 -18.84
N ARG A 300 17.46 -20.26 -19.42
CA ARG A 300 17.64 -21.71 -19.63
C ARG A 300 18.83 -22.00 -20.56
N PRO A 301 19.11 -21.22 -21.64
CA PRO A 301 20.36 -21.34 -22.38
C PRO A 301 21.62 -21.24 -21.52
N THR A 302 21.69 -20.28 -20.59
CA THR A 302 22.84 -20.18 -19.67
C THR A 302 22.89 -21.36 -18.69
N LEU A 303 21.78 -21.73 -18.05
CA LEU A 303 21.69 -22.89 -17.14
C LEU A 303 22.16 -24.18 -17.83
N ASN A 304 21.76 -24.41 -19.09
CA ASN A 304 22.20 -25.54 -19.90
C ASN A 304 23.71 -25.53 -20.21
N ALA A 305 24.32 -24.35 -20.37
CA ALA A 305 25.78 -24.24 -20.55
C ALA A 305 26.54 -24.64 -19.27
N PHE A 306 26.07 -24.20 -18.09
CA PHE A 306 26.63 -24.63 -16.81
C PHE A 306 26.42 -26.12 -16.54
N LYS A 307 25.23 -26.66 -16.84
CA LYS A 307 24.91 -28.09 -16.79
C LYS A 307 25.89 -28.93 -17.62
N ALA A 308 26.18 -28.49 -18.84
CA ALA A 308 27.18 -29.12 -19.70
C ALA A 308 28.61 -28.98 -19.14
N GLY A 309 28.96 -27.83 -18.56
CA GLY A 309 30.26 -27.60 -17.90
C GLY A 309 30.49 -28.49 -16.68
N LEU A 310 29.45 -28.71 -15.87
CA LEU A 310 29.42 -29.67 -14.75
C LEU A 310 29.36 -31.14 -15.21
N ASN A 311 29.15 -31.41 -16.51
CA ASN A 311 28.89 -32.76 -17.04
C ASN A 311 27.71 -33.47 -16.33
N SER A 312 26.68 -32.70 -15.97
CA SER A 312 25.52 -33.15 -15.18
C SER A 312 24.31 -33.49 -16.06
N SER A 313 23.52 -34.48 -15.62
CA SER A 313 22.21 -34.82 -16.21
C SER A 313 21.05 -34.02 -15.62
N GLN A 314 21.18 -33.48 -14.40
CA GLN A 314 20.15 -32.74 -13.67
C GLN A 314 20.78 -31.70 -12.75
N ILE A 315 20.39 -30.43 -12.89
CA ILE A 315 20.89 -29.34 -12.05
C ILE A 315 19.81 -28.71 -11.17
N GLU A 316 20.27 -28.13 -10.07
CA GLU A 316 19.50 -27.27 -9.17
C GLU A 316 20.23 -25.93 -8.98
N VAL A 317 19.47 -24.86 -8.73
CA VAL A 317 20.00 -23.52 -8.44
C VAL A 317 19.86 -23.27 -6.94
N VAL A 318 20.97 -23.02 -6.26
CA VAL A 318 21.01 -22.62 -4.85
C VAL A 318 21.10 -21.10 -4.79
N VAL A 319 20.13 -20.46 -4.14
CA VAL A 319 20.03 -19.00 -4.04
C VAL A 319 20.22 -18.58 -2.58
N GLN A 320 21.17 -17.68 -2.33
CA GLN A 320 21.48 -17.13 -1.00
C GLN A 320 21.34 -15.60 -1.01
N VAL A 321 20.27 -15.10 -0.39
CA VAL A 321 19.93 -13.67 -0.33
C VAL A 321 20.45 -13.04 0.95
N ARG A 322 21.05 -11.85 0.82
CA ARG A 322 21.60 -11.09 1.95
C ARG A 322 20.71 -9.93 2.39
N GLU A 323 20.79 -9.61 3.68
CA GLU A 323 20.31 -8.36 4.23
C GLU A 323 20.95 -7.17 3.51
N ILE A 324 20.21 -6.08 3.49
CA ILE A 324 20.65 -4.80 2.93
C ILE A 324 20.56 -3.73 4.02
N ASP A 325 21.36 -2.68 3.87
CA ASP A 325 21.51 -1.63 4.88
C ASP A 325 20.15 -0.95 5.21
N ASP A 326 19.25 -0.90 4.22
CA ASP A 326 17.90 -0.33 4.26
C ASP A 326 16.89 -1.31 3.61
N PRO A 327 16.28 -2.23 4.40
CA PRO A 327 15.30 -3.19 3.90
C PRO A 327 13.96 -2.50 3.58
N ARG A 328 13.59 -2.53 2.31
CA ARG A 328 12.35 -1.93 1.78
C ARG A 328 11.29 -3.00 1.60
N THR A 329 10.03 -2.68 1.86
CA THR A 329 8.90 -3.59 1.62
C THR A 329 8.27 -3.33 0.26
N LEU A 330 7.64 -4.35 -0.32
CA LEU A 330 6.77 -4.22 -1.48
C LEU A 330 5.75 -3.09 -1.27
N ARG A 331 5.54 -2.29 -2.32
CA ARG A 331 4.48 -1.28 -2.39
C ARG A 331 3.34 -1.78 -3.26
N ILE A 332 2.19 -1.12 -3.15
CA ILE A 332 1.12 -1.31 -4.12
C ILE A 332 1.63 -0.76 -5.46
N GLU A 333 1.41 -1.53 -6.52
CA GLU A 333 1.99 -1.26 -7.84
C GLU A 333 1.07 -1.82 -8.94
N SER A 334 1.28 -1.40 -10.19
CA SER A 334 0.30 -1.63 -11.28
C SER A 334 0.16 -3.08 -11.72
N GLY A 335 1.14 -3.94 -11.42
CA GLY A 335 1.08 -5.39 -11.58
C GLY A 335 0.32 -6.12 -10.47
N TRP A 336 -0.08 -5.42 -9.40
CA TRP A 336 -0.78 -5.99 -8.24
C TRP A 336 -0.04 -7.17 -7.57
N ILE A 337 1.30 -7.13 -7.50
CA ILE A 337 2.13 -8.20 -6.90
C ILE A 337 1.77 -8.44 -5.42
N ASN A 338 1.33 -7.41 -4.67
CA ASN A 338 0.86 -7.59 -3.29
C ASN A 338 -0.31 -8.60 -3.20
N GLU A 339 -1.21 -8.56 -4.18
CA GLU A 339 -2.38 -9.43 -4.26
C GLU A 339 -2.00 -10.85 -4.73
N LEU A 340 -1.05 -10.97 -5.67
CA LEU A 340 -0.45 -12.26 -6.06
C LEU A 340 0.14 -12.98 -4.84
N TYR A 341 0.80 -12.21 -3.96
CA TYR A 341 1.47 -12.73 -2.77
C TYR A 341 0.54 -13.03 -1.59
N ILE A 342 -0.79 -12.97 -1.76
CA ILE A 342 -1.75 -13.56 -0.82
C ILE A 342 -1.80 -15.09 -1.00
N SER A 343 -1.74 -15.59 -2.25
CA SER A 343 -1.68 -17.02 -2.61
C SER A 343 -0.51 -17.78 -1.97
N ASP A 344 -0.57 -19.12 -1.97
CA ASP A 344 0.56 -19.94 -1.52
C ASP A 344 1.70 -20.01 -2.56
N ASP A 345 2.87 -20.50 -2.14
CA ASP A 345 4.08 -20.57 -2.97
C ASP A 345 3.86 -21.39 -4.27
N ALA A 346 2.93 -22.36 -4.28
CA ALA A 346 2.64 -23.18 -5.46
C ALA A 346 1.73 -22.43 -6.44
N ASP A 347 0.66 -21.81 -5.95
CA ASP A 347 -0.25 -21.00 -6.77
C ASP A 347 0.45 -19.76 -7.35
N ILE A 348 1.38 -19.15 -6.61
CA ILE A 348 2.25 -18.06 -7.13
C ILE A 348 3.02 -18.54 -8.36
N ILE A 349 3.67 -19.70 -8.29
CA ILE A 349 4.41 -20.27 -9.43
C ILE A 349 3.45 -20.57 -10.61
N GLN A 350 2.23 -21.06 -10.36
CA GLN A 350 1.25 -21.30 -11.44
C GLN A 350 0.72 -20.01 -12.08
N HIS A 351 0.58 -18.92 -11.33
CA HIS A 351 0.26 -17.59 -11.87
C HIS A 351 1.41 -17.05 -12.72
N LEU A 352 2.65 -17.08 -12.21
CA LEU A 352 3.85 -16.62 -12.94
C LEU A 352 4.06 -17.38 -14.27
N ARG A 353 3.55 -18.61 -14.38
CA ARG A 353 3.59 -19.44 -15.60
C ARG A 353 2.38 -19.27 -16.53
N GLY A 354 1.39 -18.44 -16.17
CA GLY A 354 0.15 -18.26 -16.95
C GLY A 354 -0.79 -19.48 -16.93
N GLN A 355 -0.68 -20.37 -15.93
CA GLN A 355 -1.39 -21.66 -15.92
C GLN A 355 -2.58 -21.69 -14.97
N LEU A 356 -2.67 -20.81 -13.96
CA LEU A 356 -3.74 -20.85 -12.96
C LEU A 356 -5.02 -20.10 -13.39
N SER A 357 -4.91 -18.99 -14.12
CA SER A 357 -6.06 -18.20 -14.57
C SER A 357 -5.75 -17.38 -15.83
N SER A 358 -6.55 -17.57 -16.88
CA SER A 358 -6.47 -16.77 -18.12
C SER A 358 -6.95 -15.33 -17.97
N ASP A 359 -7.60 -14.98 -16.86
CA ASP A 359 -8.08 -13.62 -16.62
C ASP A 359 -6.97 -12.73 -16.01
N LEU A 360 -5.98 -13.34 -15.35
CA LEU A 360 -4.94 -12.70 -14.54
C LEU A 360 -3.57 -12.66 -15.24
N THR A 361 -3.56 -12.46 -16.57
CA THR A 361 -2.34 -12.50 -17.39
C THR A 361 -1.28 -11.45 -17.00
N PHE A 362 -1.67 -10.41 -16.25
CA PHE A 362 -0.73 -9.40 -15.74
C PHE A 362 0.16 -9.92 -14.59
N TRP A 363 -0.15 -11.09 -14.00
CA TRP A 363 0.74 -11.80 -13.07
C TRP A 363 1.71 -12.77 -13.76
N GLU A 364 1.69 -12.89 -15.08
CA GLU A 364 2.63 -13.75 -15.79
C GLU A 364 4.05 -13.17 -15.75
N ALA A 365 5.05 -14.03 -15.59
CA ALA A 365 6.45 -13.61 -15.47
C ALA A 365 6.96 -12.86 -16.71
N GLU A 366 6.43 -13.17 -17.91
CA GLU A 366 6.74 -12.43 -19.15
C GLU A 366 6.21 -10.98 -19.15
N ILE A 367 5.18 -10.68 -18.36
CA ILE A 367 4.64 -9.32 -18.21
C ILE A 367 5.35 -8.61 -17.05
N LEU A 368 5.48 -9.28 -15.90
CA LEU A 368 6.07 -8.68 -14.69
C LEU A 368 7.56 -8.32 -14.86
N GLU A 369 8.36 -9.10 -15.60
CA GLU A 369 9.76 -8.78 -15.92
C GLU A 369 9.91 -7.50 -16.79
N GLN A 370 8.83 -7.05 -17.42
CA GLN A 370 8.75 -5.83 -18.23
C GLN A 370 8.04 -4.69 -17.51
N SER A 371 7.56 -4.91 -16.28
CA SER A 371 6.78 -3.93 -15.52
C SER A 371 7.54 -2.63 -15.24
N GLY A 372 6.77 -1.55 -15.08
CA GLY A 372 7.31 -0.28 -14.61
C GLY A 372 7.91 -0.40 -13.21
N TYR A 373 7.30 -1.21 -12.33
CA TYR A 373 7.77 -1.40 -10.95
C TYR A 373 9.14 -2.09 -10.87
N VAL A 374 9.33 -3.22 -11.58
CA VAL A 374 10.65 -3.86 -11.69
C VAL A 374 11.66 -2.91 -12.32
N SER A 375 11.25 -2.14 -13.32
CA SER A 375 12.12 -1.13 -13.94
C SER A 375 12.54 -0.03 -12.95
N LEU A 376 11.65 0.43 -12.07
CA LEU A 376 11.98 1.40 -11.01
C LEU A 376 13.06 0.84 -10.07
N MET A 377 13.00 -0.43 -9.66
CA MET A 377 13.92 -1.01 -8.66
C MET A 377 15.41 -0.83 -8.99
N PHE A 378 15.78 -0.71 -10.27
CA PHE A 378 17.18 -0.65 -10.73
C PHE A 378 17.58 0.69 -11.39
N GLN A 379 16.70 1.68 -11.41
CA GLN A 379 16.99 2.99 -11.99
C GLN A 379 17.89 3.85 -11.10
N ASP A 380 18.71 4.70 -11.72
CA ASP A 380 19.46 5.74 -11.03
C ASP A 380 18.68 7.08 -11.01
N GLY A 381 18.64 7.73 -9.84
CA GLY A 381 17.87 8.95 -9.60
C GLY A 381 18.31 10.21 -10.35
N ASN A 382 19.23 10.08 -11.31
CA ASN A 382 19.83 11.21 -12.03
C ASN A 382 18.97 11.76 -13.17
N SER A 383 17.81 11.15 -13.47
CA SER A 383 16.93 11.52 -14.58
C SER A 383 15.66 12.25 -14.11
N THR A 384 15.80 13.51 -13.69
CA THR A 384 14.70 14.40 -13.22
C THR A 384 13.82 14.94 -14.36
N ASN A 385 13.52 14.12 -15.37
CA ASN A 385 12.77 14.53 -16.56
C ASN A 385 11.25 14.58 -16.25
N PRO A 386 10.55 15.71 -16.47
CA PRO A 386 9.11 15.81 -16.18
C PRO A 386 8.23 14.92 -17.08
N SER A 387 8.76 14.35 -18.18
CA SER A 387 8.02 13.35 -18.97
C SER A 387 7.81 12.02 -18.24
N ARG A 388 8.42 11.82 -17.08
CA ARG A 388 8.41 10.55 -16.33
C ARG A 388 7.20 10.35 -15.41
N LEU A 389 6.30 11.34 -15.33
CA LEU A 389 5.07 11.21 -14.52
C LEU A 389 4.19 10.04 -14.98
N THR A 390 4.07 9.83 -16.29
CA THR A 390 3.39 8.66 -16.86
C THR A 390 4.11 7.36 -16.53
N ASP A 391 5.45 7.35 -16.48
CA ASP A 391 6.22 6.16 -16.06
C ASP A 391 5.86 5.78 -14.61
N TYR A 392 5.70 6.77 -13.71
CA TYR A 392 5.31 6.51 -12.32
C TYR A 392 3.90 5.96 -12.19
N ILE A 393 2.91 6.49 -12.93
CA ILE A 393 1.54 5.96 -12.93
C ILE A 393 1.52 4.55 -13.54
N ASN A 394 2.25 4.31 -14.63
CA ASN A 394 2.38 2.98 -15.24
C ASN A 394 3.11 1.97 -14.35
N ALA A 395 3.93 2.42 -13.40
CA ALA A 395 4.69 1.56 -12.50
C ALA A 395 3.98 1.31 -11.16
N LEU A 396 3.34 2.33 -10.59
CA LEU A 396 2.74 2.28 -9.24
C LEU A 396 1.22 2.13 -9.27
N GLY A 397 0.58 2.36 -10.42
CA GLY A 397 -0.88 2.42 -10.54
C GLY A 397 -1.44 3.81 -10.20
N TYR A 398 -2.71 4.00 -10.50
CA TYR A 398 -3.48 5.22 -10.21
C TYR A 398 -3.63 5.42 -8.70
N TYR A 399 -3.97 4.35 -7.97
CA TYR A 399 -4.27 4.42 -6.55
C TYR A 399 -3.05 4.73 -5.69
N GLU A 400 -1.93 4.00 -5.83
CA GLU A 400 -0.73 4.26 -5.02
C GLU A 400 -0.14 5.66 -5.31
N VAL A 401 -0.17 6.16 -6.56
CA VAL A 401 0.25 7.55 -6.84
C VAL A 401 -0.64 8.57 -6.13
N GLY A 402 -1.96 8.33 -6.07
CA GLY A 402 -2.89 9.13 -5.28
C GLY A 402 -2.58 9.09 -3.77
N SER A 403 -2.33 7.89 -3.24
CA SER A 403 -1.92 7.61 -1.85
C SER A 403 -0.63 8.37 -1.48
N ILE A 404 0.41 8.28 -2.31
CA ILE A 404 1.73 8.90 -2.09
C ILE A 404 1.67 10.44 -2.13
N LEU A 405 0.86 11.02 -3.02
CA LEU A 405 0.76 12.48 -3.15
C LEU A 405 -0.23 13.09 -2.15
N GLY A 406 -1.22 12.32 -1.70
CA GLY A 406 -2.30 12.75 -0.82
C GLY A 406 -2.15 12.40 0.66
N VAL A 407 -1.07 11.73 1.08
CA VAL A 407 -0.81 11.24 2.46
C VAL A 407 -1.42 12.13 3.53
N ASN A 408 -2.40 11.61 4.26
CA ASN A 408 -3.06 12.35 5.35
C ASN A 408 -3.22 11.54 6.64
N VAL A 409 -2.80 10.27 6.66
CA VAL A 409 -2.78 9.42 7.86
C VAL A 409 -1.35 9.21 8.32
N TYR A 410 -1.07 9.58 9.57
CA TYR A 410 0.24 9.47 10.21
C TYR A 410 0.14 8.67 11.50
N THR A 411 1.17 7.88 11.79
CA THR A 411 1.21 6.95 12.91
C THR A 411 2.44 7.22 13.77
N GLY A 412 2.34 6.96 15.07
CA GLY A 412 3.44 7.15 15.99
C GLY A 412 3.12 6.72 17.41
N THR A 413 3.95 7.17 18.34
CA THR A 413 3.73 7.00 19.78
C THR A 413 3.66 8.37 20.44
N PHE A 414 2.74 8.52 21.39
CA PHE A 414 2.59 9.76 22.14
C PHE A 414 3.79 9.96 23.05
N THR A 415 4.49 11.08 22.83
CA THR A 415 5.49 11.61 23.76
C THR A 415 4.98 12.93 24.34
N PRO A 416 5.35 13.33 25.56
CA PRO A 416 4.89 14.59 26.17
C PRO A 416 5.40 15.89 25.51
N ASN A 417 6.03 15.81 24.33
CA ASN A 417 6.56 16.93 23.56
C ASN A 417 5.80 17.07 22.24
N ASP A 418 5.92 18.25 21.63
CA ASP A 418 5.49 18.56 20.27
C ASP A 418 5.77 17.43 19.27
N LEU A 419 4.73 16.91 18.60
CA LEU A 419 4.87 15.88 17.57
C LEU A 419 4.69 16.50 16.17
N GLY A 420 5.75 16.42 15.36
CA GLY A 420 5.74 16.85 13.96
C GLY A 420 5.32 15.74 13.00
N PHE A 421 4.60 16.11 11.94
CA PHE A 421 4.30 15.26 10.79
C PHE A 421 4.57 16.03 9.48
N GLU A 422 5.05 15.34 8.43
CA GLU A 422 5.32 15.97 7.14
C GLU A 422 4.05 16.06 6.29
N LYS A 423 3.66 17.28 5.88
CA LYS A 423 2.45 17.51 5.08
C LYS A 423 2.56 16.86 3.69
N SER A 424 1.42 16.38 3.18
CA SER A 424 1.28 15.87 1.81
C SER A 424 1.74 16.90 0.76
N PHE A 425 2.01 16.44 -0.48
CA PHE A 425 2.50 17.32 -1.54
C PHE A 425 1.59 18.53 -1.78
N VAL A 426 0.26 18.34 -1.77
CA VAL A 426 -0.73 19.43 -1.96
C VAL A 426 -1.01 20.24 -0.70
N GLN A 427 -0.75 19.68 0.48
CA GLN A 427 -0.89 20.38 1.76
C GLN A 427 0.31 21.30 2.06
N ARG A 428 1.44 21.14 1.35
CA ARG A 428 2.58 22.05 1.48
C ARG A 428 2.19 23.49 1.10
N GLY A 429 2.33 24.40 2.06
CA GLY A 429 1.92 25.81 1.94
C GLY A 429 0.45 26.10 2.28
N ASN A 430 -0.37 25.06 2.51
CA ASN A 430 -1.77 25.18 2.88
C ASN A 430 -1.99 24.75 4.35
N PRO A 431 -2.92 25.36 5.09
CA PRO A 431 -3.26 24.91 6.44
C PRO A 431 -3.99 23.56 6.40
N VAL A 432 -3.83 22.74 7.45
CA VAL A 432 -4.54 21.48 7.62
C VAL A 432 -5.16 21.39 9.01
N THR A 433 -6.21 20.57 9.16
CA THR A 433 -6.89 20.35 10.43
C THR A 433 -6.55 18.95 10.95
N PRO A 434 -5.72 18.81 12.00
CA PRO A 434 -5.35 17.51 12.54
C PRO A 434 -6.46 16.95 13.46
N LEU A 435 -6.95 15.76 13.13
CA LEU A 435 -7.75 14.89 13.97
C LEU A 435 -6.80 13.92 14.69
N VAL A 436 -6.67 14.07 16.00
CA VAL A 436 -5.70 13.30 16.81
C VAL A 436 -6.40 12.20 17.59
N TYR A 437 -5.88 10.98 17.53
CA TYR A 437 -6.40 9.81 18.25
C TYR A 437 -5.29 9.23 19.12
N VAL A 438 -5.61 8.94 20.38
CA VAL A 438 -4.70 8.29 21.33
C VAL A 438 -5.39 7.04 21.85
N ASN A 439 -4.72 5.88 21.80
CA ASN A 439 -5.30 4.58 22.17
C ASN A 439 -6.69 4.32 21.53
N GLY A 440 -6.83 4.60 20.24
CA GLY A 440 -8.08 4.34 19.50
C GLY A 440 -9.26 5.24 19.87
N THR A 441 -9.05 6.37 20.55
CA THR A 441 -10.11 7.35 20.85
C THR A 441 -9.68 8.73 20.40
N LYS A 442 -10.56 9.46 19.70
CA LYS A 442 -10.28 10.81 19.21
C LYS A 442 -10.22 11.79 20.39
N VAL A 443 -9.19 12.62 20.41
CA VAL A 443 -9.06 13.78 21.29
C VAL A 443 -10.02 14.89 20.81
N LEU A 444 -10.77 15.50 21.72
CA LEU A 444 -11.60 16.68 21.43
C LEU A 444 -10.75 17.79 20.80
N GLN A 445 -11.24 18.45 19.73
CA GLN A 445 -10.43 19.45 19.00
C GLN A 445 -9.93 20.57 19.92
N THR A 446 -10.74 20.93 20.91
CA THR A 446 -10.44 21.95 21.93
C THR A 446 -9.20 21.64 22.79
N ASN A 447 -8.72 20.39 22.80
CA ASN A 447 -7.53 19.93 23.52
C ASN A 447 -6.30 19.69 22.63
N VAL A 448 -6.46 19.86 21.31
CA VAL A 448 -5.38 19.79 20.31
C VAL A 448 -4.93 21.21 19.97
N GLU A 449 -3.67 21.50 20.21
CA GLU A 449 -2.99 22.69 19.73
C GLU A 449 -2.22 22.34 18.46
N TYR A 450 -2.25 23.23 17.46
CA TYR A 450 -1.64 22.99 16.15
C TYR A 450 -0.83 24.21 15.70
N ILE A 451 0.42 23.96 15.31
CA ILE A 451 1.33 24.95 14.73
C ILE A 451 1.52 24.59 13.25
N ASP A 452 1.01 25.45 12.39
CA ASP A 452 1.15 25.30 10.95
C ASP A 452 2.52 25.81 10.45
N SER A 453 3.24 24.98 9.70
CA SER A 453 4.39 25.42 8.91
C SER A 453 4.27 24.97 7.46
N ASN A 454 5.15 25.48 6.59
CA ASN A 454 5.05 25.27 5.14
C ASN A 454 5.05 23.79 4.74
N SER A 455 5.90 22.95 5.35
CA SER A 455 6.02 21.52 4.98
C SER A 455 5.80 20.55 6.15
N VAL A 456 5.67 21.04 7.37
CA VAL A 456 5.50 20.23 8.59
C VAL A 456 4.34 20.79 9.39
N GLY A 457 3.42 19.94 9.83
CA GLY A 457 2.47 20.27 10.86
C GLY A 457 3.00 19.81 12.22
N THR A 458 2.83 20.61 13.27
CA THR A 458 3.23 20.22 14.63
C THR A 458 2.03 20.27 15.56
N ILE A 459 1.78 19.19 16.30
CA ILE A 459 0.72 19.15 17.33
C ILE A 459 1.30 19.15 18.74
N SER A 460 0.61 19.84 19.64
CA SER A 460 0.76 19.71 21.10
C SER A 460 -0.59 19.36 21.72
N LEU A 461 -0.57 18.63 22.83
CA LEU A 461 -1.78 18.30 23.60
C LEU A 461 -1.76 19.07 24.91
N LYS A 462 -2.91 19.64 25.31
CA LYS A 462 -2.97 20.47 26.53
C LYS A 462 -2.56 19.69 27.78
N ASN A 463 -1.71 20.32 28.59
CA ASN A 463 -1.04 19.74 29.78
C ASN A 463 -1.96 19.09 30.83
N GLU A 464 -3.26 19.33 30.79
CA GLU A 464 -4.24 18.76 31.72
C GLU A 464 -4.64 17.32 31.37
N MET A 465 -4.30 16.83 30.16
CA MET A 465 -4.57 15.46 29.74
C MET A 465 -3.53 14.46 30.28
N LEU A 466 -3.93 13.64 31.26
CA LEU A 466 -3.13 12.53 31.80
C LEU A 466 -3.08 11.34 30.85
N LEU A 467 -2.34 11.47 29.74
CA LEU A 467 -2.13 10.40 28.77
C LEU A 467 -0.87 9.57 29.10
N PRO A 468 -0.91 8.23 29.03
CA PRO A 468 0.29 7.42 29.20
C PRO A 468 1.34 7.69 28.12
N ALA A 469 2.60 7.89 28.52
CA ALA A 469 3.69 7.97 27.56
C ALA A 469 3.81 6.65 26.77
N ASN A 470 4.19 6.75 25.50
CA ASN A 470 4.26 5.64 24.53
C ASN A 470 2.91 5.03 24.11
N SER A 471 1.77 5.66 24.43
CA SER A 471 0.47 5.28 23.85
C SER A 471 0.47 5.38 22.32
N PRO A 472 -0.07 4.41 21.57
CA PRO A 472 -0.34 4.54 20.14
C PRO A 472 -1.06 5.85 19.79
N LEU A 473 -0.53 6.55 18.79
CA LEU A 473 -0.96 7.84 18.33
C LEU A 473 -1.24 7.78 16.82
N ILE A 474 -2.39 8.28 16.40
CA ILE A 474 -2.77 8.44 15.00
C ILE A 474 -3.15 9.90 14.78
N ILE A 475 -2.65 10.50 13.70
CA ILE A 475 -3.08 11.82 13.23
C ILE A 475 -3.68 11.62 11.84
N ARG A 476 -4.92 12.05 11.65
CA ARG A 476 -5.53 12.21 10.31
C ARG A 476 -5.59 13.70 10.00
N THR A 477 -5.27 14.13 8.78
CA THR A 477 -5.39 15.54 8.38
C THR A 477 -6.51 15.74 7.37
N LEU A 478 -7.33 16.75 7.59
CA LEU A 478 -8.29 17.27 6.61
C LEU A 478 -7.74 18.57 6.02
N ASP A 479 -7.96 18.81 4.72
CA ASP A 479 -7.59 20.09 4.11
C ASP A 479 -8.34 21.23 4.82
N SER A 480 -7.63 22.26 5.29
CA SER A 480 -8.24 23.35 6.06
C SER A 480 -8.52 24.58 5.19
N GLY A 481 -9.62 25.25 5.50
CA GLY A 481 -10.03 26.49 4.85
C GLY A 481 -11.32 27.00 5.48
N ASN A 482 -11.50 28.32 5.53
CA ASN A 482 -12.72 28.89 6.10
C ASN A 482 -13.91 28.57 5.19
N PRO A 483 -14.99 27.94 5.71
CA PRO A 483 -16.20 27.70 4.93
C PRO A 483 -16.82 29.05 4.61
N SER A 484 -16.72 29.45 3.35
CA SER A 484 -17.10 30.77 2.87
C SER A 484 -17.81 30.67 1.53
N CYS A 485 -18.69 31.65 1.28
CA CYS A 485 -19.46 31.72 0.05
C CYS A 485 -19.50 33.16 -0.47
N ILE A 486 -19.63 33.28 -1.80
CA ILE A 486 -19.78 34.56 -2.52
C ILE A 486 -21.19 34.59 -3.10
N PHE A 487 -21.93 35.64 -2.75
CA PHE A 487 -23.20 35.99 -3.36
C PHE A 487 -22.96 36.96 -4.53
N PHE A 488 -23.59 36.72 -5.67
CA PHE A 488 -23.46 37.56 -6.85
C PHE A 488 -24.78 37.73 -7.59
N VAL A 489 -25.07 38.98 -7.98
CA VAL A 489 -26.25 39.35 -8.77
C VAL A 489 -25.75 39.97 -10.09
N PRO A 490 -25.69 39.22 -11.19
CA PRO A 490 -25.23 39.75 -12.47
C PRO A 490 -26.20 40.82 -13.00
N SER A 491 -25.65 41.81 -13.71
CA SER A 491 -26.42 42.92 -14.28
C SER A 491 -25.84 43.39 -15.61
N ASN A 492 -26.58 44.23 -16.34
CA ASN A 492 -26.08 44.89 -17.56
C ASN A 492 -24.79 45.72 -17.35
N GLN A 493 -24.49 46.13 -16.11
CA GLN A 493 -23.26 46.88 -15.77
C GLN A 493 -22.16 45.99 -15.18
N THR A 494 -22.54 44.85 -14.61
CA THR A 494 -21.67 43.88 -13.95
C THR A 494 -22.08 42.45 -14.37
N PRO A 495 -21.84 42.06 -15.63
CA PRO A 495 -22.28 40.76 -16.15
C PRO A 495 -21.37 39.61 -15.71
N SER A 496 -20.19 39.91 -15.16
CA SER A 496 -19.20 38.91 -14.75
C SER A 496 -18.68 39.11 -13.33
N LEU A 497 -18.19 38.00 -12.77
CA LEU A 497 -17.55 37.88 -11.46
C LEU A 497 -16.17 37.24 -11.66
N ILE A 498 -15.12 37.84 -11.11
CA ILE A 498 -13.82 37.16 -10.98
C ILE A 498 -13.87 36.36 -9.67
N LEU A 499 -13.83 35.03 -9.79
CA LEU A 499 -13.73 34.14 -8.63
C LEU A 499 -12.28 34.13 -8.12
N PRO A 500 -12.05 34.36 -6.80
CA PRO A 500 -10.74 34.16 -6.21
C PRO A 500 -10.26 32.70 -6.37
N THR A 501 -8.95 32.49 -6.37
CA THR A 501 -8.36 31.15 -6.28
C THR A 501 -8.88 30.44 -5.03
N GLY A 502 -9.33 29.18 -5.18
CA GLY A 502 -9.90 28.39 -4.08
C GLY A 502 -11.43 28.47 -3.95
N TYR A 503 -12.15 28.94 -4.98
CA TYR A 503 -13.61 28.86 -5.08
C TYR A 503 -14.06 27.83 -6.12
N SER A 504 -15.15 27.13 -5.82
CA SER A 504 -15.80 26.18 -6.71
C SER A 504 -16.44 26.89 -7.90
N LEU A 505 -16.41 26.23 -9.06
CA LEU A 505 -17.12 26.69 -10.27
C LEU A 505 -18.62 26.36 -10.25
N ALA A 506 -19.06 25.53 -9.30
CA ALA A 506 -20.47 25.18 -9.15
C ALA A 506 -21.25 26.34 -8.51
N ALA A 507 -22.17 26.93 -9.27
CA ALA A 507 -23.08 27.96 -8.80
C ALA A 507 -24.43 27.38 -8.35
N TYR A 508 -25.04 27.97 -7.33
CA TYR A 508 -26.42 27.71 -6.91
C TYR A 508 -27.28 28.95 -7.11
N GLU A 509 -28.43 28.84 -7.79
CA GLU A 509 -29.42 29.91 -7.86
C GLU A 509 -30.25 29.92 -6.57
N GLN A 510 -30.28 31.06 -5.89
CA GLN A 510 -31.13 31.28 -4.72
C GLN A 510 -32.50 31.79 -5.20
N ILE A 511 -33.56 31.09 -4.80
CA ILE A 511 -34.94 31.39 -5.17
C ILE A 511 -35.78 31.52 -3.90
N GLU A 512 -36.56 32.61 -3.80
CA GLU A 512 -37.55 32.78 -2.74
C GLU A 512 -38.81 31.93 -3.05
N VAL A 513 -39.26 31.16 -2.06
CA VAL A 513 -40.39 30.22 -2.13
C VAL A 513 -41.32 30.42 -0.92
N SER A 514 -42.47 29.76 -0.91
CA SER A 514 -43.32 29.70 0.27
C SER A 514 -42.54 29.10 1.45
N GLU A 515 -42.63 29.70 2.63
CA GLU A 515 -41.98 29.21 3.84
C GLU A 515 -42.32 27.74 4.12
N GLN A 516 -41.27 26.90 4.21
CA GLN A 516 -41.36 25.51 4.60
C GLN A 516 -40.81 25.34 6.02
N THR A 517 -41.51 24.55 6.84
CA THR A 517 -41.07 24.22 8.20
C THR A 517 -40.32 22.89 8.18
N GLY A 518 -39.04 22.91 8.54
CA GLY A 518 -38.22 21.74 8.84
C GLY A 518 -38.41 21.28 10.29
N TYR A 519 -37.43 20.55 10.83
CA TYR A 519 -37.57 19.93 12.16
C TYR A 519 -37.40 20.91 13.33
N GLN A 520 -36.44 21.84 13.22
CA GLN A 520 -36.12 22.83 14.26
C GLN A 520 -36.23 24.29 13.77
N ARG A 521 -36.38 24.50 12.47
CA ARG A 521 -36.31 25.81 11.79
C ARG A 521 -37.23 25.85 10.57
N SER A 522 -37.54 27.05 10.09
CA SER A 522 -38.22 27.27 8.80
C SER A 522 -37.33 28.07 7.85
N SER A 523 -37.61 27.96 6.55
CA SER A 523 -36.93 28.74 5.51
C SER A 523 -37.91 29.09 4.39
N ASN A 524 -37.76 30.29 3.82
CA ASN A 524 -38.41 30.72 2.58
C ASN A 524 -37.44 30.77 1.38
N MET A 525 -36.22 30.22 1.52
CA MET A 525 -35.19 30.20 0.49
C MET A 525 -34.88 28.77 0.06
N THR A 526 -34.78 28.55 -1.25
CA THR A 526 -34.30 27.29 -1.84
C THR A 526 -33.12 27.54 -2.76
N TYR A 527 -32.18 26.60 -2.78
CA TYR A 527 -30.93 26.69 -3.53
C TYR A 527 -30.87 25.58 -4.58
N VAL A 528 -30.83 25.97 -5.85
CA VAL A 528 -30.90 25.06 -7.01
C VAL A 528 -29.54 25.02 -7.72
N PRO A 529 -28.92 23.84 -7.95
CA PRO A 529 -27.64 23.76 -8.65
C PRO A 529 -27.76 24.19 -10.12
N VAL A 530 -26.78 24.97 -10.60
CA VAL A 530 -26.79 25.54 -11.95
C VAL A 530 -25.56 25.11 -12.73
N SER A 531 -25.78 24.32 -13.77
CA SER A 531 -24.72 23.86 -14.67
C SER A 531 -24.12 25.00 -15.50
N ILE A 532 -22.80 24.92 -15.73
CA ILE A 532 -22.07 25.76 -16.69
C ILE A 532 -22.67 25.55 -18.09
N SER A 533 -23.12 26.61 -18.75
CA SER A 533 -23.68 26.54 -20.10
C SER A 533 -23.67 27.89 -20.82
N PRO A 534 -23.66 27.94 -22.17
CA PRO A 534 -23.86 29.19 -22.93
C PRO A 534 -25.17 29.92 -22.59
N THR A 535 -26.14 29.23 -21.99
CA THR A 535 -27.46 29.73 -21.61
C THR A 535 -27.59 30.14 -20.14
N THR A 536 -26.54 30.00 -19.33
CA THR A 536 -26.51 30.36 -17.90
C THR A 536 -25.27 31.21 -17.62
N TYR A 537 -24.12 30.59 -17.47
CA TYR A 537 -22.82 31.25 -17.34
C TYR A 537 -21.71 30.42 -17.99
N GLN A 538 -20.67 31.12 -18.45
CA GLN A 538 -19.44 30.56 -19.00
C GLN A 538 -18.25 31.01 -18.14
N ASN A 539 -17.20 30.20 -18.08
CA ASN A 539 -15.97 30.52 -17.35
C ASN A 539 -14.79 30.71 -18.31
N PHE A 540 -13.93 31.68 -18.00
CA PHE A 540 -12.73 32.02 -18.76
C PHE A 540 -11.54 32.18 -17.81
N THR A 541 -10.38 31.65 -18.20
CA THR A 541 -9.14 31.93 -17.47
C THR A 541 -8.58 33.28 -17.91
N THR A 542 -8.39 34.18 -16.95
CA THR A 542 -7.80 35.51 -17.14
C THR A 542 -6.30 35.43 -17.43
N SER A 543 -5.69 36.54 -17.85
CA SER A 543 -4.22 36.62 -18.02
C SER A 543 -3.43 36.53 -16.70
N THR A 544 -4.09 36.71 -15.55
CA THR A 544 -3.55 36.51 -14.20
C THR A 544 -3.70 35.07 -13.68
N GLY A 545 -4.44 34.21 -14.39
CA GLY A 545 -4.72 32.82 -13.99
C GLY A 545 -5.97 32.65 -13.12
N GLU A 546 -6.65 33.74 -12.76
CA GLU A 546 -7.94 33.74 -12.05
C GLU A 546 -9.07 33.30 -13.01
N THR A 547 -10.21 32.86 -12.47
CA THR A 547 -11.36 32.47 -13.29
C THR A 547 -12.43 33.57 -13.31
N GLU A 548 -12.68 34.15 -14.48
CA GLU A 548 -13.83 35.02 -14.72
C GLU A 548 -15.06 34.18 -15.10
N VAL A 549 -16.15 34.36 -14.37
CA VAL A 549 -17.47 33.79 -14.65
C VAL A 549 -18.35 34.86 -15.28
N VAL A 550 -18.78 34.67 -16.51
CA VAL A 550 -19.61 35.60 -17.29
C VAL A 550 -21.01 35.03 -17.43
N PHE A 551 -22.02 35.78 -16.97
CA PHE A 551 -23.42 35.40 -17.00
C PHE A 551 -24.13 35.89 -18.26
N ASN A 552 -25.09 35.11 -18.74
CA ASN A 552 -25.98 35.48 -19.83
C ASN A 552 -27.08 36.44 -19.34
N ASN A 553 -27.65 37.25 -20.23
CA ASN A 553 -28.63 38.29 -19.91
C ASN A 553 -29.91 37.77 -19.22
N ASN A 554 -30.27 36.49 -19.43
CA ASN A 554 -31.39 35.83 -18.77
C ASN A 554 -31.12 35.50 -17.28
N CYS A 555 -29.87 35.59 -16.83
CA CYS A 555 -29.49 35.45 -15.43
C CYS A 555 -29.53 36.79 -14.66
N PHE A 556 -29.69 37.92 -15.34
CA PHE A 556 -29.56 39.24 -14.70
C PHE A 556 -30.67 39.50 -13.69
N GLY A 557 -30.29 39.99 -12.51
CA GLY A 557 -31.21 40.23 -11.39
C GLY A 557 -31.57 39.00 -10.55
N LYS A 558 -31.00 37.82 -10.85
CA LYS A 558 -31.06 36.63 -9.99
C LYS A 558 -29.84 36.56 -9.07
N THR A 559 -29.96 35.88 -7.94
CA THR A 559 -28.84 35.70 -6.99
C THR A 559 -28.19 34.33 -7.17
N TYR A 560 -26.87 34.32 -7.33
CA TYR A 560 -26.05 33.12 -7.43
C TYR A 560 -25.08 33.02 -6.26
N VAL A 561 -24.91 31.80 -5.74
CA VAL A 561 -24.01 31.49 -4.61
C VAL A 561 -22.91 30.55 -5.10
N PHE A 562 -21.66 30.92 -4.81
CA PHE A 562 -20.46 30.11 -5.04
C PHE A 562 -19.82 29.77 -3.68
N PHE A 563 -19.39 28.53 -3.49
CA PHE A 563 -18.71 28.08 -2.26
C PHE A 563 -17.20 28.03 -2.47
N ALA A 564 -16.41 28.14 -1.40
CA ALA A 564 -15.01 27.72 -1.41
C ALA A 564 -14.88 26.28 -1.94
N SER A 565 -13.86 26.01 -2.76
CA SER A 565 -13.59 24.63 -3.23
C SER A 565 -13.02 23.80 -2.08
N THR A 566 -12.01 24.36 -1.40
CA THR A 566 -11.28 23.73 -0.32
C THR A 566 -11.66 24.37 1.02
N PHE A 567 -12.23 23.58 1.95
CA PHE A 567 -12.73 24.08 3.23
C PHE A 567 -12.83 22.99 4.30
N MET A 568 -12.87 23.42 5.57
CA MET A 568 -13.21 22.60 6.72
C MET A 568 -14.16 23.38 7.64
N TRP A 569 -15.36 22.82 7.84
CA TRP A 569 -16.35 23.31 8.80
C TRP A 569 -16.39 22.37 10.00
N TYR A 570 -16.43 22.93 11.21
CA TYR A 570 -16.41 22.20 12.48
C TYR A 570 -17.45 22.77 13.45
N GLN A 571 -18.19 21.88 14.10
CA GLN A 571 -19.09 22.22 15.21
C GLN A 571 -18.91 21.23 16.37
N GLN A 572 -18.86 21.75 17.60
CA GLN A 572 -18.88 20.98 18.84
C GLN A 572 -20.15 21.32 19.63
N ASN A 573 -20.92 20.31 20.04
CA ASN A 573 -22.14 20.47 20.84
C ASN A 573 -22.04 19.63 22.12
N ASN A 574 -22.36 20.20 23.28
CA ASN A 574 -22.70 19.40 24.47
C ASN A 574 -24.14 18.92 24.31
N ILE A 575 -24.36 17.61 24.43
CA ILE A 575 -25.66 16.99 24.16
C ILE A 575 -26.41 16.52 25.41
N ASP A 576 -25.82 16.66 26.61
CA ASP A 576 -26.41 16.21 27.88
C ASP A 576 -27.84 16.75 28.10
N THR A 577 -28.08 18.01 27.71
CA THR A 577 -29.37 18.68 27.86
C THR A 577 -30.45 18.18 26.87
N LEU A 578 -30.04 17.62 25.73
CA LEU A 578 -30.94 17.02 24.75
C LEU A 578 -31.36 15.61 25.17
N LEU A 579 -30.43 14.83 25.73
CA LEU A 579 -30.67 13.48 26.25
C LEU A 579 -31.74 13.47 27.36
N GLN A 580 -31.73 14.44 28.26
CA GLN A 580 -32.70 14.56 29.36
C GLN A 580 -34.16 14.72 28.91
N ASN A 581 -34.39 15.20 27.68
CA ASN A 581 -35.72 15.46 27.15
C ASN A 581 -36.26 14.33 26.24
N ALA A 582 -35.49 13.26 26.03
CA ALA A 582 -35.78 12.20 25.06
C ALA A 582 -36.09 12.72 23.63
N ALA A 583 -35.56 13.91 23.30
CA ALA A 583 -35.71 14.53 22.00
C ALA A 583 -34.78 13.85 20.97
N PRO A 584 -35.19 13.78 19.68
CA PRO A 584 -34.28 13.30 18.65
C PRO A 584 -33.06 14.24 18.55
N LEU A 585 -31.87 13.65 18.45
CA LEU A 585 -30.62 14.38 18.27
C LEU A 585 -30.53 14.89 16.83
N ILE A 586 -30.98 16.12 16.62
CA ILE A 586 -31.02 16.81 15.33
C ILE A 586 -30.15 18.06 15.39
N PHE A 587 -29.24 18.21 14.42
CA PHE A 587 -28.32 19.35 14.33
C PHE A 587 -28.33 19.95 12.92
N PRO A 588 -28.55 21.26 12.77
CA PRO A 588 -28.50 21.92 11.47
C PRO A 588 -27.05 21.99 10.95
N ILE A 589 -26.85 21.69 9.67
CA ILE A 589 -25.62 22.02 8.96
C ILE A 589 -25.85 23.32 8.19
N GLU A 590 -25.10 24.36 8.54
CA GLU A 590 -25.23 25.69 7.93
C GLU A 590 -23.92 26.48 7.89
N ILE A 591 -23.79 27.34 6.89
CA ILE A 591 -22.74 28.35 6.77
C ILE A 591 -23.39 29.71 7.03
N GLU A 592 -22.76 30.52 7.87
CA GLU A 592 -23.13 31.93 8.06
C GLU A 592 -22.53 32.77 6.93
N ASN A 593 -23.35 33.59 6.26
CA ASN A 593 -22.85 34.53 5.24
C ASN A 593 -22.48 35.90 5.84
N ALA A 594 -21.93 36.78 5.00
CA ALA A 594 -21.53 38.13 5.39
C ALA A 594 -22.68 39.06 5.87
N GLU A 595 -23.93 38.63 5.75
CA GLU A 595 -25.13 39.35 6.22
C GLU A 595 -25.73 38.71 7.50
N ASN A 596 -25.01 37.76 8.13
CA ASN A 596 -25.45 36.96 9.28
C ASN A 596 -26.74 36.18 9.02
N SER A 597 -26.93 35.72 7.78
CA SER A 597 -27.99 34.78 7.41
C SER A 597 -27.38 33.40 7.14
N PHE A 598 -28.09 32.37 7.61
CA PHE A 598 -27.65 30.99 7.51
C PHE A 598 -28.18 30.35 6.24
N LEU A 599 -27.27 29.73 5.48
CA LEU A 599 -27.60 28.89 4.33
C LEU A 599 -27.22 27.44 4.63
N PRO A 600 -27.95 26.43 4.11
CA PRO A 600 -27.50 25.04 4.19
C PRO A 600 -26.11 24.91 3.54
N MET A 601 -25.24 24.07 4.10
CA MET A 601 -23.98 23.75 3.43
C MET A 601 -24.24 22.84 2.25
N LEU A 602 -23.88 23.31 1.06
CA LEU A 602 -24.07 22.59 -0.21
C LEU A 602 -22.71 22.10 -0.72
N ASN A 603 -22.72 21.10 -1.60
CA ASN A 603 -21.53 20.58 -2.31
C ASN A 603 -20.39 20.01 -1.44
N TYR A 604 -20.62 19.68 -0.17
CA TYR A 604 -19.61 18.98 0.64
C TYR A 604 -19.34 17.57 0.11
N GLN A 605 -18.09 17.12 0.22
CA GLN A 605 -17.65 15.79 -0.27
C GLN A 605 -17.55 14.78 0.87
N ASN A 606 -17.18 15.24 2.07
CA ASN A 606 -17.00 14.41 3.24
C ASN A 606 -17.68 15.00 4.48
N ILE A 607 -18.26 14.12 5.30
CA ILE A 607 -18.71 14.38 6.66
C ILE A 607 -18.15 13.31 7.59
N GLU A 608 -17.73 13.70 8.79
CA GLU A 608 -17.35 12.82 9.89
C GLU A 608 -18.02 13.31 11.17
N VAL A 609 -18.67 12.40 11.90
CA VAL A 609 -19.40 12.70 13.14
C VAL A 609 -18.84 11.84 14.26
N TYR A 610 -18.64 12.43 15.44
CA TYR A 610 -18.10 11.76 16.61
C TYR A 610 -18.96 12.01 17.85
N ILE A 611 -19.22 10.97 18.65
CA ILE A 611 -19.73 11.07 20.01
C ILE A 611 -18.61 10.66 20.96
N ASN A 612 -18.25 11.51 21.93
CA ASN A 612 -17.26 11.19 22.97
C ASN A 612 -15.93 10.63 22.43
N GLY A 613 -15.52 11.13 21.26
CA GLY A 613 -14.30 10.68 20.57
C GLY A 613 -14.41 9.36 19.80
N LYS A 614 -15.61 8.76 19.70
CA LYS A 614 -15.93 7.61 18.84
C LYS A 614 -16.60 8.04 17.55
N TYR A 615 -16.05 7.60 16.42
CA TYR A 615 -16.57 7.85 15.07
C TYR A 615 -17.93 7.16 14.84
N LEU A 616 -18.84 7.83 14.15
CA LEU A 616 -20.15 7.30 13.75
C LEU A 616 -20.16 6.95 12.26
N VAL A 617 -20.77 5.83 11.88
CA VAL A 617 -20.90 5.41 10.47
C VAL A 617 -22.16 5.99 9.83
N GLU A 618 -21.99 6.66 8.69
CA GLU A 618 -23.09 7.23 7.90
C GLU A 618 -24.02 6.13 7.37
N GLY A 619 -25.34 6.31 7.51
CA GLY A 619 -26.35 5.33 7.13
C GLY A 619 -26.69 4.30 8.23
N ILE A 620 -25.85 4.16 9.26
CA ILE A 620 -26.05 3.25 10.39
C ILE A 620 -26.31 4.06 11.67
N ASP A 621 -25.32 4.86 12.08
CA ASP A 621 -25.33 5.61 13.35
C ASP A 621 -25.94 7.01 13.20
N PHE A 622 -25.85 7.60 12.00
CA PHE A 622 -26.49 8.87 11.67
C PHE A 622 -26.94 8.90 10.20
N VAL A 623 -27.88 9.80 9.88
CA VAL A 623 -28.30 10.09 8.49
C VAL A 623 -28.41 11.60 8.26
N LEU A 624 -28.25 12.00 7.00
CA LEU A 624 -28.46 13.38 6.54
C LEU A 624 -29.89 13.54 5.99
N GLY A 625 -30.65 14.48 6.54
CA GLY A 625 -31.97 14.84 6.04
C GLY A 625 -31.94 16.21 5.37
N ASN A 626 -32.20 16.23 4.06
CA ASN A 626 -32.42 17.47 3.32
C ASN A 626 -33.92 17.78 3.27
N VAL A 627 -34.30 19.01 3.64
CA VAL A 627 -35.62 19.55 3.31
C VAL A 627 -35.49 20.21 1.94
N THR A 628 -36.22 19.70 0.96
CA THR A 628 -36.23 20.22 -0.42
C THR A 628 -37.55 20.92 -0.74
N ASP A 629 -37.50 21.94 -1.60
CA ASP A 629 -38.71 22.51 -2.17
C ASP A 629 -39.26 21.60 -3.28
N SER A 630 -40.55 21.30 -3.22
CA SER A 630 -41.26 20.48 -4.20
C SER A 630 -41.43 21.12 -5.60
N THR A 631 -41.28 22.45 -5.73
CA THR A 631 -41.46 23.17 -7.00
C THR A 631 -40.19 23.16 -7.85
N TYR A 632 -39.05 23.45 -7.23
CA TYR A 632 -37.76 23.63 -7.89
C TYR A 632 -36.78 22.47 -7.64
N ASN A 633 -37.10 21.54 -6.73
CA ASN A 633 -36.21 20.48 -6.26
C ASN A 633 -34.86 21.00 -5.72
N GLY A 634 -34.85 22.24 -5.23
CA GLY A 634 -33.71 22.84 -4.54
C GLY A 634 -33.67 22.47 -3.07
N VAL A 635 -32.48 22.53 -2.47
CA VAL A 635 -32.27 22.30 -1.03
C VAL A 635 -32.59 23.59 -0.27
N MET A 636 -33.38 23.47 0.79
CA MET A 636 -33.73 24.60 1.68
C MET A 636 -32.98 24.54 3.00
N MET A 637 -32.89 23.34 3.58
CA MET A 637 -32.26 23.06 4.88
C MET A 637 -31.61 21.66 4.84
N THR A 638 -30.53 21.48 5.58
CA THR A 638 -29.82 20.19 5.74
C THR A 638 -29.54 19.97 7.22
N ASP A 639 -30.06 18.88 7.77
CA ASP A 639 -29.94 18.53 9.19
C ASP A 639 -29.34 17.12 9.35
N ILE A 640 -28.52 16.89 10.39
CA ILE A 640 -28.02 15.57 10.79
C ILE A 640 -28.96 14.95 11.82
N PHE A 641 -29.31 13.69 11.64
CA PHE A 641 -30.10 12.88 12.57
C PHE A 641 -29.20 11.81 13.17
N VAL A 642 -28.86 11.95 14.45
CA VAL A 642 -27.99 11.02 15.16
C VAL A 642 -28.84 9.98 15.89
N ASN A 643 -28.65 8.71 15.54
CA ASN A 643 -29.45 7.58 16.02
C ASN A 643 -28.66 6.63 16.95
N CYS A 644 -27.34 6.81 17.08
CA CYS A 644 -26.48 5.98 17.91
C CYS A 644 -26.59 6.34 19.41
N SER A 645 -26.92 5.34 20.23
CA SER A 645 -26.88 5.45 21.70
C SER A 645 -25.66 4.78 22.34
N SER A 646 -24.97 3.91 21.61
CA SER A 646 -23.91 3.01 22.13
C SER A 646 -22.68 3.73 22.71
N PHE A 647 -22.42 4.97 22.28
CA PHE A 647 -21.28 5.78 22.73
C PHE A 647 -21.67 6.89 23.73
N LEU A 648 -22.94 6.92 24.18
CA LEU A 648 -23.42 7.90 25.17
C LEU A 648 -23.13 7.44 26.60
N GLU A 649 -22.55 8.31 27.41
CA GLU A 649 -22.38 8.12 28.84
C GLU A 649 -23.66 8.55 29.58
N LEU A 650 -24.69 7.71 29.55
CA LEU A 650 -26.03 8.03 30.08
C LEU A 650 -26.08 8.32 31.60
N GLU A 651 -25.10 7.83 32.36
CA GLU A 651 -24.99 8.06 33.82
C GLU A 651 -24.07 9.24 34.17
N GLN A 652 -23.44 9.88 33.18
CA GLN A 652 -22.47 10.96 33.39
C GLN A 652 -22.87 12.24 32.64
N THR A 653 -22.19 13.34 32.96
CA THR A 653 -22.29 14.62 32.24
C THR A 653 -20.98 14.89 31.54
N GLY A 654 -21.04 15.44 30.33
CA GLY A 654 -19.88 15.66 29.47
C GLY A 654 -20.03 15.03 28.09
N ASN A 655 -21.23 14.59 27.69
CA ASN A 655 -21.44 14.03 26.36
C ASN A 655 -21.25 15.12 25.30
N VAL A 656 -20.28 14.91 24.41
CA VAL A 656 -19.91 15.83 23.33
C VAL A 656 -20.10 15.18 21.98
N LEU A 657 -20.82 15.88 21.09
CA LEU A 657 -20.88 15.62 19.67
C LEU A 657 -19.92 16.57 18.94
N GLU A 658 -19.04 16.03 18.09
CA GLU A 658 -18.24 16.79 17.13
C GLU A 658 -18.66 16.43 15.71
N ILE A 659 -18.84 17.44 14.87
CA ILE A 659 -19.16 17.29 13.44
C ILE A 659 -18.07 17.99 12.64
N TYR A 660 -17.51 17.30 11.66
CA TYR A 660 -16.53 17.81 10.71
C TYR A 660 -17.08 17.62 9.30
N ILE A 661 -16.97 18.65 8.47
CA ILE A 661 -17.35 18.60 7.05
C ILE A 661 -16.22 19.22 6.25
N SER A 662 -15.69 18.48 5.27
CA SER A 662 -14.55 18.91 4.46
C SER A 662 -14.76 18.72 2.97
N SER A 663 -13.90 19.39 2.21
CA SER A 663 -13.74 19.25 0.76
C SER A 663 -13.00 17.97 0.34
N ASP A 664 -12.43 17.21 1.28
CA ASP A 664 -11.72 15.97 0.97
C ASP A 664 -12.70 14.94 0.37
N THR A 665 -12.29 14.27 -0.70
CA THR A 665 -13.17 13.36 -1.45
C THR A 665 -12.95 11.92 -1.00
N PRO A 666 -13.99 11.18 -0.58
CA PRO A 666 -13.91 9.73 -0.41
C PRO A 666 -14.14 9.02 -1.76
N PRO A 667 -13.09 8.51 -2.45
CA PRO A 667 -13.26 7.84 -3.76
C PRO A 667 -14.04 6.52 -3.66
N SER A 668 -14.09 5.92 -2.47
CA SER A 668 -14.91 4.76 -2.15
C SER A 668 -15.29 4.80 -0.67
N ARG A 669 -16.32 4.03 -0.31
CA ARG A 669 -16.64 3.68 1.08
C ARG A 669 -17.03 2.21 1.13
N SER A 670 -16.65 1.53 2.20
CA SER A 670 -17.11 0.17 2.52
C SER A 670 -17.52 0.15 3.99
N ASN A 671 -18.75 -0.26 4.29
CA ASN A 671 -19.19 -0.43 5.67
C ASN A 671 -19.91 -1.77 5.82
N GLY A 672 -20.04 -2.22 7.06
CA GLY A 672 -20.62 -3.52 7.36
C GLY A 672 -20.43 -3.91 8.81
N ASN A 673 -20.52 -5.22 9.06
CA ASN A 673 -20.38 -5.80 10.39
C ASN A 673 -19.28 -6.86 10.39
N VAL A 674 -18.55 -6.96 11.50
CA VAL A 674 -17.48 -7.95 11.67
C VAL A 674 -18.05 -9.35 11.92
N VAL A 675 -17.49 -10.36 11.26
CA VAL A 675 -17.94 -11.77 11.30
C VAL A 675 -16.76 -12.69 11.56
N ASN A 676 -16.69 -13.27 12.76
CA ASN A 676 -15.59 -14.09 13.24
C ASN A 676 -14.23 -13.38 13.09
N ASN A 677 -14.15 -12.16 13.60
CA ASN A 677 -13.01 -11.23 13.46
C ASN A 677 -12.69 -10.77 12.02
N ASN A 678 -13.56 -11.07 11.04
CA ASN A 678 -13.36 -10.71 9.64
C ASN A 678 -14.32 -9.61 9.14
N LEU A 679 -13.80 -8.69 8.35
CA LEU A 679 -14.52 -7.61 7.67
C LEU A 679 -14.73 -7.99 6.20
N ASN A 680 -15.86 -7.63 5.60
CA ASN A 680 -16.10 -7.87 4.17
C ASN A 680 -15.24 -6.93 3.30
N ARG A 681 -14.60 -7.50 2.28
CA ARG A 681 -13.67 -6.85 1.34
C ARG A 681 -14.34 -6.23 0.11
N ASP A 682 -15.66 -6.32 -0.04
CA ASP A 682 -16.40 -6.00 -1.29
C ASP A 682 -16.11 -4.63 -1.96
N ASN A 683 -15.54 -3.64 -1.26
CA ASN A 683 -15.08 -2.35 -1.82
C ASN A 683 -13.61 -2.03 -1.42
N ALA A 684 -12.66 -2.85 -1.88
CA ALA A 684 -11.25 -2.78 -1.45
C ALA A 684 -10.38 -1.62 -1.99
N ILE A 685 -10.94 -0.65 -2.72
CA ILE A 685 -10.24 0.62 -3.07
C ILE A 685 -9.70 1.31 -1.81
N SER A 686 -10.37 1.12 -0.66
CA SER A 686 -9.90 1.58 0.64
C SER A 686 -8.56 0.94 1.06
N PHE A 687 -8.33 -0.34 0.78
CA PHE A 687 -7.05 -1.00 1.10
C PHE A 687 -5.92 -0.52 0.18
N TRP A 688 -6.24 -0.20 -1.07
CA TRP A 688 -5.26 0.23 -2.07
C TRP A 688 -4.86 1.71 -2.01
N LEU A 689 -5.34 2.40 -0.98
CA LEU A 689 -5.03 3.79 -0.66
C LEU A 689 -4.43 3.92 0.77
N PRO A 690 -3.40 3.13 1.13
CA PRO A 690 -3.03 2.88 2.53
C PRO A 690 -2.57 4.12 3.31
N LEU A 691 -2.09 5.17 2.64
CA LEU A 691 -1.60 6.40 3.28
C LEU A 691 -2.70 7.48 3.43
N VAL A 692 -3.89 7.22 2.88
CA VAL A 692 -5.05 8.12 2.94
C VAL A 692 -6.33 7.45 3.43
N SER A 693 -6.26 6.17 3.76
CA SER A 693 -7.38 5.37 4.26
C SER A 693 -7.39 5.22 5.76
N SER A 694 -8.60 5.11 6.31
CA SER A 694 -8.79 4.77 7.70
C SER A 694 -9.89 3.72 7.82
N ALA A 695 -9.63 2.71 8.63
CA ALA A 695 -10.64 1.76 9.08
C ALA A 695 -11.14 2.23 10.44
N PHE A 696 -12.45 2.40 10.60
CA PHE A 696 -13.09 2.58 11.89
C PHE A 696 -13.85 1.32 12.24
N ILE A 697 -13.71 0.84 13.47
CA ILE A 697 -14.45 -0.32 14.01
C ILE A 697 -14.85 0.07 15.44
N GLU A 698 -16.13 -0.03 15.78
CA GLU A 698 -16.67 0.50 17.05
C GLU A 698 -16.21 1.95 17.32
N GLY A 699 -16.33 2.78 16.28
CA GLY A 699 -15.91 4.18 16.29
C GLY A 699 -14.43 4.45 16.56
N SER A 700 -13.59 3.41 16.57
CA SER A 700 -12.17 3.47 16.92
C SER A 700 -11.32 3.22 15.67
N PRO A 701 -10.25 3.99 15.39
CA PRO A 701 -9.41 3.75 14.23
C PRO A 701 -8.55 2.49 14.37
N TYR A 702 -8.51 1.69 13.31
CA TYR A 702 -7.65 0.53 13.11
C TYR A 702 -6.75 0.76 11.89
N LEU A 703 -5.52 0.25 11.96
CA LEU A 703 -4.51 0.38 10.91
C LEU A 703 -3.95 -0.99 10.50
N ASP A 704 -3.78 -1.89 11.47
CA ASP A 704 -3.24 -3.23 11.25
C ASP A 704 -4.34 -4.23 10.87
N LEU A 705 -4.94 -4.03 9.69
CA LEU A 705 -5.82 -5.00 9.04
C LEU A 705 -5.01 -5.87 8.07
N THR A 706 -5.11 -7.18 8.22
CA THR A 706 -4.55 -8.16 7.29
C THR A 706 -5.55 -8.45 6.18
N ASP A 707 -5.16 -8.31 4.92
CA ASP A 707 -6.00 -8.67 3.79
C ASP A 707 -5.85 -10.17 3.43
N ASN A 708 -6.97 -10.89 3.34
CA ASN A 708 -7.05 -12.30 2.93
C ASN A 708 -7.86 -12.47 1.63
N ALA A 709 -7.86 -11.46 0.78
CA ALA A 709 -8.41 -11.41 -0.59
C ALA A 709 -9.94 -11.56 -0.78
N VAL A 710 -10.67 -12.16 0.16
CA VAL A 710 -12.15 -12.14 0.23
C VAL A 710 -12.67 -11.41 1.47
N TYR A 711 -11.84 -11.34 2.51
CA TYR A 711 -12.13 -10.65 3.76
C TYR A 711 -10.85 -10.10 4.37
N MET A 712 -10.96 -9.08 5.22
CA MET A 712 -9.85 -8.58 6.03
C MET A 712 -9.99 -9.08 7.46
N THR A 713 -8.90 -9.34 8.17
CA THR A 713 -8.90 -9.76 9.58
C THR A 713 -8.14 -8.74 10.40
N ALA A 714 -8.66 -8.35 11.57
CA ALA A 714 -7.91 -7.50 12.48
C ALA A 714 -6.98 -8.31 13.37
N ASN A 715 -5.83 -7.73 13.72
CA ASN A 715 -4.83 -8.39 14.56
C ASN A 715 -5.22 -8.53 16.05
N THR A 716 -6.38 -7.98 16.44
CA THR A 716 -6.99 -8.12 17.77
C THR A 716 -8.39 -8.70 17.61
N ASP A 717 -8.83 -9.57 18.53
CA ASP A 717 -10.18 -10.12 18.53
C ASP A 717 -11.26 -9.02 18.60
N ILE A 718 -12.01 -8.83 17.52
CA ILE A 718 -13.19 -7.97 17.46
C ILE A 718 -14.47 -8.80 17.66
N GLY A 719 -15.44 -8.24 18.37
CA GLY A 719 -16.74 -8.85 18.58
C GLY A 719 -17.54 -9.04 17.29
N ASN A 720 -18.24 -10.17 17.17
CA ASN A 720 -19.17 -10.38 16.06
C ASN A 720 -20.30 -9.33 16.09
N GLY A 721 -20.63 -8.80 14.92
CA GLY A 721 -21.63 -7.73 14.82
C GLY A 721 -21.11 -6.34 15.19
N SER A 722 -19.80 -6.16 15.37
CA SER A 722 -19.22 -4.83 15.49
C SER A 722 -19.31 -4.08 14.16
N VAL A 723 -19.73 -2.82 14.18
CA VAL A 723 -19.86 -2.00 12.97
C VAL A 723 -18.49 -1.48 12.54
N TYR A 724 -18.22 -1.53 11.23
CA TYR A 724 -17.03 -0.95 10.63
C TYR A 724 -17.34 -0.03 9.44
N GLU A 725 -16.45 0.93 9.19
CA GLU A 725 -16.34 1.69 7.93
C GLU A 725 -14.87 1.81 7.50
N LEU A 726 -14.59 1.51 6.23
CA LEU A 726 -13.32 1.75 5.55
C LEU A 726 -13.52 2.94 4.59
N LYS A 727 -12.71 3.98 4.78
CA LYS A 727 -12.90 5.28 4.13
C LYS A 727 -11.55 5.92 3.77
N PRO A 728 -11.10 5.82 2.51
CA PRO A 728 -10.11 6.73 1.94
C PRO A 728 -10.64 8.15 1.95
N LEU A 729 -9.77 9.12 2.21
CA LEU A 729 -10.02 10.55 1.99
C LEU A 729 -8.87 11.14 1.20
N LEU A 730 -9.10 11.48 -0.06
CA LEU A 730 -8.12 12.18 -0.88
C LEU A 730 -8.31 13.70 -0.73
N PRO A 731 -7.25 14.47 -0.45
CA PRO A 731 -7.25 15.92 -0.55
C PRO A 731 -7.86 16.40 -1.88
N GLU A 732 -8.66 17.47 -1.85
CA GLU A 732 -9.46 17.92 -3.02
C GLU A 732 -8.55 18.18 -4.24
N GLY A 733 -7.38 18.78 -4.00
CA GLY A 733 -6.37 19.05 -5.02
C GLY A 733 -5.79 17.79 -5.68
N ILE A 734 -5.70 16.67 -4.95
CA ILE A 734 -5.29 15.37 -5.51
C ILE A 734 -6.44 14.74 -6.29
N SER A 735 -7.67 14.77 -5.77
CA SER A 735 -8.86 14.29 -6.48
C SER A 735 -9.03 14.99 -7.84
N ASN A 736 -8.91 16.31 -7.87
CA ASN A 736 -8.99 17.14 -9.08
C ASN A 736 -7.78 17.01 -10.02
N TRP A 737 -6.63 16.53 -9.52
CA TRP A 737 -5.47 16.21 -10.35
C TRP A 737 -5.57 14.81 -10.95
N LEU A 738 -5.91 13.81 -10.14
CA LEU A 738 -6.10 12.41 -10.56
C LEU A 738 -7.19 12.27 -11.61
N SER A 739 -8.25 13.08 -11.58
CA SER A 739 -9.33 13.05 -12.59
C SER A 739 -8.88 13.38 -14.03
N GLN A 740 -7.63 13.78 -14.24
CA GLN A 740 -7.00 13.93 -15.56
C GLN A 740 -6.42 12.60 -16.09
N TYR A 741 -6.37 11.57 -15.25
CA TYR A 741 -5.92 10.20 -15.54
C TYR A 741 -7.10 9.24 -15.39
N SER A 742 -6.94 7.98 -15.84
CA SER A 742 -8.01 6.99 -15.81
C SER A 742 -7.67 5.84 -14.84
N PRO A 743 -8.54 5.52 -13.86
CA PRO A 743 -8.38 4.35 -13.00
C PRO A 743 -8.74 3.02 -13.71
N TYR A 744 -9.30 3.08 -14.92
CA TYR A 744 -9.94 1.96 -15.63
C TYR A 744 -9.12 0.66 -15.69
N GLN A 745 -7.80 0.74 -15.84
CA GLN A 745 -6.96 -0.46 -15.91
C GLN A 745 -6.76 -1.11 -14.52
N ASP A 746 -6.65 -0.28 -13.48
CA ASP A 746 -6.57 -0.73 -12.09
C ASP A 746 -7.91 -1.34 -11.66
N ASP A 747 -9.02 -0.67 -11.96
CA ASP A 747 -10.40 -1.15 -11.70
C ASP A 747 -10.65 -2.55 -12.30
N ILE A 748 -10.22 -2.77 -13.55
CA ILE A 748 -10.35 -4.06 -14.24
C ILE A 748 -9.47 -5.14 -13.59
N ASN A 749 -8.23 -4.82 -13.24
CA ASN A 749 -7.33 -5.79 -12.61
C ASN A 749 -7.87 -6.20 -11.24
N VAL A 750 -8.35 -5.22 -10.47
CA VAL A 750 -9.10 -5.39 -9.21
C VAL A 750 -10.32 -6.30 -9.37
N GLU A 751 -11.19 -6.04 -10.36
CA GLU A 751 -12.41 -6.83 -10.57
C GLU A 751 -12.08 -8.29 -10.86
N LYS A 752 -11.03 -8.53 -11.66
CA LYS A 752 -10.53 -9.88 -11.98
C LYS A 752 -9.94 -10.59 -10.75
N ILE A 753 -9.14 -9.90 -9.94
CA ILE A 753 -8.56 -10.43 -8.69
C ILE A 753 -9.67 -10.84 -7.73
N ASN A 754 -10.63 -9.94 -7.48
CA ASN A 754 -11.78 -10.21 -6.62
C ASN A 754 -12.64 -11.37 -7.15
N THR A 755 -12.85 -11.43 -8.47
CA THR A 755 -13.60 -12.52 -9.12
C THR A 755 -12.88 -13.86 -9.01
N PHE A 756 -11.54 -13.88 -9.08
CA PHE A 756 -10.73 -15.08 -8.88
C PHE A 756 -10.82 -15.58 -7.44
N TYR A 757 -10.48 -14.73 -6.46
CA TYR A 757 -10.44 -15.15 -5.05
C TYR A 757 -11.82 -15.55 -4.50
N LYS A 758 -12.91 -14.90 -4.93
CA LYS A 758 -14.29 -15.30 -4.59
C LYS A 758 -14.71 -16.68 -5.13
N ARG A 759 -13.98 -17.26 -6.09
CA ARG A 759 -14.22 -18.64 -6.57
C ARG A 759 -13.49 -19.71 -5.76
N ILE A 760 -12.33 -19.37 -5.19
CA ILE A 760 -11.43 -20.34 -4.54
C ILE A 760 -11.45 -20.28 -3.00
N LEU A 761 -11.78 -19.11 -2.41
CA LEU A 761 -11.90 -18.95 -0.97
C LEU A 761 -13.38 -19.01 -0.53
N PRO A 762 -13.68 -19.56 0.66
CA PRO A 762 -15.04 -19.64 1.15
C PRO A 762 -15.60 -18.24 1.43
N PRO A 763 -16.89 -17.97 1.12
CA PRO A 763 -17.52 -16.70 1.45
C PRO A 763 -17.64 -16.55 2.97
N LEU A 764 -17.68 -15.30 3.45
CA LEU A 764 -18.11 -15.01 4.82
C LEU A 764 -19.55 -15.51 5.03
N PRO A 765 -19.92 -15.98 6.24
CA PRO A 765 -21.29 -16.39 6.52
C PRO A 765 -22.30 -15.24 6.29
N ASP A 766 -23.39 -15.49 5.57
CA ASP A 766 -24.49 -14.52 5.34
C ASP A 766 -25.18 -14.03 6.63
N LEU A 767 -24.86 -14.66 7.77
CA LEU A 767 -25.63 -14.65 9.01
C LEU A 767 -24.74 -14.23 10.19
N VAL A 768 -24.87 -12.98 10.61
CA VAL A 768 -24.08 -12.39 11.70
C VAL A 768 -24.92 -12.25 12.96
N PRO A 769 -24.49 -12.77 14.12
CA PRO A 769 -25.05 -12.36 15.40
C PRO A 769 -24.62 -10.91 15.68
N VAL A 770 -25.57 -9.97 15.66
CA VAL A 770 -25.32 -8.58 16.05
C VAL A 770 -25.28 -8.51 17.58
N VAL A 771 -24.08 -8.35 18.15
CA VAL A 771 -23.87 -8.31 19.62
C VAL A 771 -23.86 -6.87 20.17
N VAL A 772 -23.74 -5.86 19.30
CA VAL A 772 -23.64 -4.42 19.64
C VAL A 772 -24.90 -3.65 19.19
N GLU A 773 -25.31 -2.61 19.91
CA GLU A 773 -26.65 -1.98 19.79
C GLU A 773 -26.89 -1.03 18.57
N HIS A 774 -26.67 -1.49 17.34
CA HIS A 774 -27.04 -0.76 16.12
C HIS A 774 -28.48 -1.17 15.63
N ARG A 775 -29.32 -0.21 15.18
CA ARG A 775 -30.81 -0.36 15.01
C ARG A 775 -31.27 -0.69 13.58
N VAL A 776 -32.53 -1.18 13.36
CA VAL A 776 -32.95 -1.86 12.08
C VAL A 776 -34.51 -2.05 11.72
N TYR A 777 -34.98 -1.72 10.47
CA TYR A 777 -36.35 -1.48 9.82
C TYR A 777 -36.91 -2.58 8.82
N SER A 778 -38.17 -2.53 8.31
CA SER A 778 -38.71 -3.47 7.27
C SER A 778 -39.62 -2.89 6.15
N THR A 779 -39.71 -3.56 4.98
CA THR A 779 -40.59 -3.20 3.85
C THR A 779 -42.02 -3.76 3.94
N TYR A 780 -42.25 -4.96 4.49
CA TYR A 780 -43.60 -5.47 4.79
C TYR A 780 -44.35 -4.53 5.74
N ILE A 781 -43.63 -4.07 6.78
CA ILE A 781 -44.09 -3.02 7.70
C ILE A 781 -44.48 -1.75 6.94
N THR A 782 -43.61 -1.27 6.05
CA THR A 782 -43.81 -0.03 5.30
C THR A 782 -45.04 -0.08 4.37
N ALA A 783 -45.33 -1.23 3.74
CA ALA A 783 -46.45 -1.36 2.80
C ALA A 783 -47.83 -1.19 3.48
N ILE A 784 -47.98 -1.75 4.68
CA ILE A 784 -49.24 -1.71 5.44
C ILE A 784 -49.48 -0.32 6.03
N ILE A 785 -48.43 0.33 6.54
CA ILE A 785 -48.47 1.74 6.99
C ILE A 785 -48.97 2.66 5.87
N ASN A 786 -48.47 2.48 4.65
CA ASN A 786 -48.86 3.31 3.51
C ASN A 786 -50.33 3.11 3.12
N ALA A 787 -50.83 1.87 3.12
CA ALA A 787 -52.22 1.59 2.78
C ALA A 787 -53.22 2.15 3.82
N MET A 788 -52.82 2.29 5.08
CA MET A 788 -53.58 3.00 6.12
C MET A 788 -53.59 4.52 5.92
N ILE A 789 -52.49 5.09 5.43
CA ILE A 789 -52.34 6.52 5.19
C ILE A 789 -53.13 6.96 3.94
N THR A 790 -53.16 6.14 2.88
CA THR A 790 -54.00 6.39 1.69
C THR A 790 -55.48 6.03 1.87
N GLY A 791 -55.89 5.61 3.08
CA GLY A 791 -57.26 5.16 3.37
C GLY A 791 -57.71 3.93 2.58
N THR A 792 -56.77 3.22 1.95
CA THR A 792 -57.03 2.03 1.10
C THR A 792 -57.34 0.80 1.95
N ILE A 793 -56.79 0.75 3.17
CA ILE A 793 -57.32 -0.06 4.26
C ILE A 793 -57.69 0.86 5.43
N SER A 794 -58.69 0.46 6.22
CA SER A 794 -59.04 1.08 7.50
C SER A 794 -59.14 -0.02 8.55
N PRO A 795 -58.01 -0.64 8.93
CA PRO A 795 -57.96 -1.67 9.97
C PRO A 795 -58.55 -1.12 11.26
N ILE A 796 -59.16 -2.02 12.03
CA ILE A 796 -59.71 -1.70 13.35
C ILE A 796 -58.88 -2.47 14.36
N TYR A 797 -58.43 -1.78 15.41
CA TYR A 797 -57.70 -2.42 16.49
C TYR A 797 -58.52 -3.58 17.09
N ASP A 798 -57.92 -4.78 17.08
CA ASP A 798 -58.46 -6.00 17.68
C ASP A 798 -57.47 -6.48 18.75
N SER A 799 -57.98 -6.99 19.86
CA SER A 799 -57.19 -7.57 20.95
C SER A 799 -56.75 -9.02 20.69
N ASN A 800 -57.25 -9.67 19.65
CA ASN A 800 -56.83 -11.01 19.21
C ASN A 800 -55.80 -10.90 18.06
N SER A 801 -54.56 -11.35 18.28
CA SER A 801 -53.44 -11.14 17.35
C SER A 801 -53.51 -11.93 16.04
N GLU A 802 -54.13 -13.12 15.99
CA GLU A 802 -54.40 -13.81 14.72
C GLU A 802 -55.50 -13.09 13.93
N SER A 803 -56.55 -12.64 14.62
CA SER A 803 -57.64 -11.86 13.99
C SER A 803 -57.18 -10.46 13.57
N PHE A 804 -56.14 -9.92 14.21
CA PHE A 804 -55.49 -8.66 13.86
C PHE A 804 -54.56 -8.82 12.64
N LEU A 805 -53.69 -9.84 12.61
CA LEU A 805 -52.80 -10.07 11.46
C LEU A 805 -53.56 -10.46 10.19
N ALA A 806 -54.67 -11.18 10.33
CA ALA A 806 -55.56 -11.50 9.20
C ALA A 806 -56.14 -10.26 8.51
N GLN A 807 -56.20 -9.09 9.17
CA GLN A 807 -56.58 -7.81 8.54
C GLN A 807 -55.55 -7.34 7.49
N PHE A 808 -54.34 -7.91 7.51
CA PHE A 808 -53.24 -7.61 6.59
C PHE A 808 -52.90 -8.76 5.64
N ASP A 809 -53.73 -9.81 5.56
CA ASP A 809 -53.51 -10.96 4.66
C ASP A 809 -53.44 -10.55 3.18
N SER A 810 -54.06 -9.43 2.81
CA SER A 810 -53.93 -8.83 1.49
C SER A 810 -52.49 -8.41 1.14
N PHE A 811 -51.59 -8.28 2.13
CA PHE A 811 -50.17 -7.96 1.97
C PHE A 811 -49.26 -9.18 2.13
N SER A 812 -49.80 -10.38 2.33
CA SER A 812 -49.00 -11.61 2.50
C SER A 812 -48.11 -11.91 1.28
N TYR A 813 -48.52 -11.49 0.07
CA TYR A 813 -47.68 -11.58 -1.14
C TYR A 813 -46.42 -10.69 -1.09
N ILE A 814 -46.40 -9.67 -0.21
CA ILE A 814 -45.21 -8.82 0.04
C ILE A 814 -44.36 -9.43 1.16
N LYS A 815 -45.00 -10.06 2.16
CA LYS A 815 -44.33 -10.68 3.33
C LYS A 815 -43.27 -11.70 2.92
N GLU A 816 -43.59 -12.55 1.94
CA GLU A 816 -42.67 -13.59 1.45
C GLU A 816 -41.47 -13.02 0.66
N ASN A 817 -41.45 -11.71 0.36
CA ASN A 817 -40.50 -11.04 -0.54
C ASN A 817 -39.72 -9.86 0.09
N ASP A 818 -39.88 -9.57 1.38
CA ASP A 818 -39.13 -8.48 2.05
C ASP A 818 -37.67 -8.96 2.31
N PRO A 819 -36.63 -8.21 1.87
CA PRO A 819 -35.22 -8.64 1.96
C PRO A 819 -34.65 -8.51 3.37
N THR A 820 -35.32 -7.72 4.22
CA THR A 820 -35.12 -7.81 5.65
C THR A 820 -35.76 -9.12 6.11
N LEU A 821 -36.98 -9.47 5.68
CA LEU A 821 -37.65 -10.75 6.02
C LEU A 821 -37.00 -12.01 5.42
N VAL A 822 -35.88 -12.45 5.97
CA VAL A 822 -35.31 -13.72 5.54
C VAL A 822 -36.24 -14.90 5.85
N ASN A 823 -36.20 -15.93 4.99
CA ASN A 823 -37.13 -17.06 4.99
C ASN A 823 -38.61 -16.62 4.92
N GLY A 824 -38.88 -15.45 4.30
CA GLY A 824 -40.21 -14.89 4.05
C GLY A 824 -40.97 -14.45 5.29
N ASN A 825 -40.31 -14.35 6.46
CA ASN A 825 -40.96 -14.10 7.75
C ASN A 825 -40.15 -13.27 8.76
N SER A 826 -38.89 -12.84 8.49
CA SER A 826 -37.97 -12.43 9.58
C SER A 826 -36.83 -11.39 9.29
N ILE A 827 -37.00 -10.12 9.71
CA ILE A 827 -36.25 -8.84 9.48
C ILE A 827 -34.73 -8.85 9.81
N ASN A 828 -33.86 -8.55 8.83
CA ASN A 828 -32.39 -8.60 8.93
C ASN A 828 -31.77 -7.34 9.54
N ARG A 829 -30.95 -7.55 10.57
CA ARG A 829 -30.54 -6.54 11.54
C ARG A 829 -29.20 -5.81 11.27
N ASN A 830 -28.77 -5.74 10.01
CA ASN A 830 -27.62 -4.92 9.57
C ASN A 830 -27.97 -3.74 8.63
N TYR A 831 -29.22 -3.60 8.16
CA TYR A 831 -29.46 -3.03 6.82
C TYR A 831 -30.19 -1.68 6.72
N VAL A 832 -30.58 -1.08 7.84
CA VAL A 832 -31.90 -0.41 7.96
C VAL A 832 -31.91 0.28 9.41
N SER A 833 -32.98 0.83 10.06
CA SER A 833 -32.93 1.50 11.42
C SER A 833 -34.27 1.46 12.26
N VAL A 834 -34.54 2.21 13.33
CA VAL A 834 -35.92 2.39 13.90
C VAL A 834 -36.23 3.83 14.36
N ALA A 835 -36.66 4.67 13.41
CA ALA A 835 -37.35 5.95 13.50
C ALA A 835 -38.33 6.08 12.31
N ALA A 836 -39.56 6.55 12.53
CA ALA A 836 -40.70 6.04 11.74
C ALA A 836 -40.81 6.49 10.26
N CYS A 837 -41.04 5.51 9.36
CA CYS A 837 -41.37 5.74 7.96
C CYS A 837 -42.87 6.01 7.77
N TYR A 838 -43.27 7.26 7.53
CA TYR A 838 -44.61 7.64 7.08
C TYR A 838 -44.52 8.36 5.73
N THR A 839 -45.27 7.93 4.71
CA THR A 839 -45.11 8.42 3.31
C THR A 839 -45.58 9.85 3.06
N GLN A 840 -46.29 10.44 4.01
CA GLN A 840 -46.54 11.87 4.14
C GLN A 840 -46.60 12.16 5.65
N PRO A 841 -46.04 13.28 6.15
CA PRO A 841 -46.51 13.89 7.39
C PRO A 841 -47.86 14.60 7.13
N THR A 842 -48.87 13.86 6.69
CA THR A 842 -50.22 14.15 7.17
C THR A 842 -50.27 13.59 8.58
N PRO A 843 -50.63 14.37 9.63
CA PRO A 843 -50.72 13.82 10.97
C PRO A 843 -51.64 12.60 10.98
N MET A 844 -51.08 11.42 11.28
CA MET A 844 -51.90 10.24 11.52
C MET A 844 -52.88 10.56 12.64
N THR A 845 -54.14 10.16 12.46
CA THR A 845 -55.07 10.13 13.59
C THR A 845 -54.52 9.17 14.66
N ALA A 846 -54.79 9.45 15.94
CA ALA A 846 -54.26 8.63 17.04
C ALA A 846 -54.58 7.12 16.91
N GLU A 847 -55.68 6.79 16.23
CA GLU A 847 -56.09 5.43 15.90
C GLU A 847 -55.11 4.75 14.92
N GLN A 848 -54.68 5.45 13.86
CA GLN A 848 -53.72 4.92 12.88
C GLN A 848 -52.36 4.64 13.54
N THR A 849 -51.85 5.55 14.37
CA THR A 849 -50.56 5.36 15.10
C THR A 849 -50.56 4.07 15.94
N ARG A 850 -51.66 3.80 16.67
CA ARG A 850 -51.81 2.61 17.52
C ARG A 850 -51.74 1.31 16.73
N ILE A 851 -52.27 1.30 15.51
CA ILE A 851 -52.30 0.12 14.65
C ILE A 851 -50.94 -0.12 14.00
N VAL A 852 -50.23 0.94 13.57
CA VAL A 852 -48.86 0.82 13.03
C VAL A 852 -47.91 0.17 14.03
N GLN A 853 -47.95 0.58 15.31
CA GLN A 853 -47.09 -0.02 16.33
C GLN A 853 -47.41 -1.51 16.54
N THR A 854 -48.69 -1.86 16.66
CA THR A 854 -49.12 -3.25 16.85
C THR A 854 -48.72 -4.16 15.66
N LEU A 855 -48.53 -3.60 14.47
CA LEU A 855 -48.00 -4.32 13.31
C LEU A 855 -46.49 -4.56 13.40
N VAL A 856 -45.68 -3.51 13.66
CA VAL A 856 -44.21 -3.59 13.73
C VAL A 856 -43.75 -4.73 14.64
N ASP A 857 -44.42 -4.85 15.78
CA ASP A 857 -44.11 -5.81 16.84
C ASP A 857 -44.35 -7.29 16.46
N LEU A 858 -45.05 -7.57 15.35
CA LEU A 858 -45.46 -8.93 14.94
C LEU A 858 -44.66 -9.53 13.77
N VAL A 859 -43.63 -8.84 13.25
CA VAL A 859 -42.91 -9.23 12.02
C VAL A 859 -41.37 -9.33 12.20
N LEU A 860 -40.85 -8.83 13.32
CA LEU A 860 -39.42 -8.63 13.64
C LEU A 860 -38.61 -9.89 14.08
N VAL A 861 -38.86 -11.09 13.56
CA VAL A 861 -37.95 -12.25 13.76
C VAL A 861 -36.64 -12.00 12.94
N THR A 862 -35.58 -12.83 12.97
CA THR A 862 -34.43 -12.73 12.00
C THR A 862 -33.82 -14.09 11.62
N LYS A 863 -33.54 -14.42 10.33
CA LYS A 863 -32.75 -15.62 9.95
C LYS A 863 -32.10 -15.68 8.52
N PRO A 864 -30.96 -15.02 8.22
CA PRO A 864 -30.19 -15.17 6.95
C PRO A 864 -29.87 -16.62 6.51
N VAL A 865 -29.40 -16.82 5.25
CA VAL A 865 -29.09 -18.12 4.55
C VAL A 865 -30.35 -18.79 3.94
N VAL A 866 -30.42 -19.22 2.65
CA VAL A 866 -29.74 -20.39 2.04
C VAL A 866 -29.42 -20.26 0.53
N ILE A 867 -28.21 -20.74 0.18
CA ILE A 867 -27.69 -21.18 -1.14
C ILE A 867 -28.74 -21.89 -2.03
N LYS A 868 -28.62 -21.75 -3.36
CA LYS A 868 -29.14 -22.74 -4.32
C LYS A 868 -28.10 -23.18 -5.35
N GLU A 869 -27.55 -24.37 -5.11
CA GLU A 869 -27.25 -25.31 -6.18
C GLU A 869 -28.52 -25.55 -7.01
N THR A 870 -28.41 -25.77 -8.32
CA THR A 870 -29.24 -26.78 -8.97
C THR A 870 -28.51 -27.38 -10.18
N LEU A 871 -28.31 -28.69 -10.16
CA LEU A 871 -27.68 -29.45 -11.24
C LEU A 871 -28.53 -29.47 -12.52
N VAL A 872 -27.86 -29.37 -13.67
CA VAL A 872 -27.87 -30.42 -14.72
C VAL A 872 -26.43 -30.61 -15.21
#